data_AF-A0A9P6PGC1-F1
#
_entry.id   AF-A0A9P6PGC1-F1
#
_cell.length_a   1.000
_cell.length_b   1.000
_cell.length_c   1.000
_cell.angle_alpha   90.00
_cell.angle_beta   90.00
_cell.angle_gamma   90.00
#
_symmetry.space_group_name_H-M   'P 1'
#
loop_
_entity.id
_entity.type
_entity.pdbx_description
1 polymer ?
#
loop_
_entity_poly.entity_id
_entity_poly.type
_entity_poly.pdbx_seq_one_letter_code
_entity_poly.pdbx_strand_id
1 'polypeptide(L)'
;MFNAVIDAPFGRVGIRSDDRFVHEIVYLPGTTPLCEPDNALARRAAAQILAYFERADTVFDVPLSLAGTAFQRRVWDGICRIALGSVWTYGQLAAAIGAVPRAVGQACGSNPAPLVVPCHRVVAANGLGGFAHHAGDALAAAPRRHPAAGAGRAVRMSDTEVTPQSALRDASACAIDTFCDALWLENGLSRNTLDAYRRDLSLYCNWLAATHGRALDASRECDLNGYLAVRSDGKASSANRRLSVFRRYFAWALREHRVAADPTLRIRSARQPPRFPSTLSEAQVEALLHAPKLDTPLGLRDRAMLELMYASGLRVSELVTLRTVEVGLNEGVVRVMGKGSKERLVPFGGEAQGWLERYLHGARAVLLGARAVLLGARGADALFVTARGGAMTRQQFWNIIKRYALRANIHVPLSPHTLRHAFATHLLNHGADLRVRYLDDPDLHARRARAAQDAACDAPSARLSRQRPGTRSIDLMMKNRAVSQTPATQLLRGHHIVFGEHAYDYVEHGGTAEFARQLGVDEHCVVKTLVMEDEHAKPLIVLMHGDRTVSTKNLARQIGVKRIEPCKPEVANRHSGYLVGGTSPFGTRKPMPAYVERTILGLERIYLNGGRRGYLVSLAPGVLTTLLAAMPVDCASGDGRVR
;
A
#
# COMPACT_ATOMS: atom_id res chain seq x y z
N MET A 1 19.54 -33.94 -11.60
CA MET A 1 20.39 -34.53 -10.55
C MET A 1 21.67 -33.70 -10.46
N PHE A 2 22.40 -33.72 -9.34
CA PHE A 2 23.73 -33.09 -9.28
C PHE A 2 24.79 -34.11 -9.69
N ASN A 3 25.85 -33.64 -10.33
CA ASN A 3 26.98 -34.46 -10.80
C ASN A 3 27.98 -34.73 -9.67
N ALA A 4 28.00 -33.86 -8.66
CA ALA A 4 28.66 -34.09 -7.38
C ALA A 4 27.90 -33.37 -6.27
N VAL A 5 27.91 -33.94 -5.07
CA VAL A 5 27.48 -33.28 -3.83
C VAL A 5 28.57 -33.51 -2.81
N ILE A 6 29.22 -32.42 -2.39
CA ILE A 6 30.35 -32.44 -1.46
C ILE A 6 29.99 -31.82 -0.13
N ASP A 7 30.78 -32.14 0.88
CA ASP A 7 30.62 -31.56 2.21
C ASP A 7 31.16 -30.12 2.26
N ALA A 8 30.52 -29.28 3.07
CA ALA A 8 30.94 -27.90 3.28
C ALA A 8 30.73 -27.49 4.75
N PRO A 9 31.53 -26.54 5.29
CA PRO A 9 31.43 -26.12 6.69
C PRO A 9 30.05 -25.60 7.15
N PHE A 10 29.16 -25.30 6.21
CA PHE A 10 27.84 -24.72 6.43
C PHE A 10 26.69 -25.58 5.85
N GLY A 11 26.95 -26.82 5.44
CA GLY A 11 25.96 -27.71 4.84
C GLY A 11 26.55 -28.58 3.73
N ARG A 12 25.90 -28.62 2.57
CA ARG A 12 26.40 -29.34 1.39
C ARG A 12 26.55 -28.38 0.22
N VAL A 13 27.42 -28.71 -0.73
CA VAL A 13 27.52 -27.99 -2.02
C VAL A 13 27.22 -28.96 -3.15
N GLY A 14 26.20 -28.65 -3.95
CA GLY A 14 25.86 -29.39 -5.17
C GLY A 14 26.50 -28.76 -6.39
N ILE A 15 27.07 -29.59 -7.26
CA ILE A 15 27.72 -29.18 -8.51
C ILE A 15 26.96 -29.83 -9.66
N ARG A 16 26.56 -29.03 -10.66
CA ARG A 16 26.01 -29.53 -11.91
C ARG A 16 26.89 -29.10 -13.08
N SER A 17 27.30 -30.06 -13.89
CA SER A 17 28.15 -29.86 -15.05
C SER A 17 27.79 -30.81 -16.18
N ASP A 18 28.17 -30.44 -17.39
CA ASP A 18 28.32 -31.36 -18.51
C ASP A 18 29.83 -31.63 -18.75
N ASP A 19 30.19 -32.25 -19.87
CA ASP A 19 31.58 -32.55 -20.22
C ASP A 19 32.44 -31.31 -20.50
N ARG A 20 31.83 -30.13 -20.69
CA ARG A 20 32.49 -28.91 -21.16
C ARG A 20 32.39 -27.75 -20.18
N PHE A 21 31.31 -27.64 -19.41
CA PHE A 21 30.99 -26.50 -18.56
C PHE A 21 30.35 -26.90 -17.22
N VAL A 22 30.66 -26.12 -16.19
CA VAL A 22 29.90 -26.10 -14.93
C VAL A 22 28.73 -25.13 -15.09
N HIS A 23 27.52 -25.60 -14.82
CA HIS A 23 26.29 -24.83 -14.97
C HIS A 23 25.80 -24.24 -13.65
N GLU A 24 26.07 -24.92 -12.54
CA GLU A 24 25.51 -24.57 -11.23
C GLU A 24 26.39 -25.08 -10.09
N ILE A 25 26.61 -24.25 -9.07
CA ILE A 25 27.27 -24.59 -7.80
C ILE A 25 26.45 -23.97 -6.67
N VAL A 26 25.62 -24.77 -5.99
CA VAL A 26 24.61 -24.26 -5.04
C VAL A 26 24.74 -24.87 -3.66
N TYR A 27 24.32 -24.10 -2.65
CA TYR A 27 24.23 -24.56 -1.28
C TYR A 27 22.99 -25.45 -1.10
N LEU A 28 23.20 -26.61 -0.49
CA LEU A 28 22.18 -27.61 -0.21
C LEU A 28 22.09 -27.86 1.30
N PRO A 29 20.92 -28.28 1.80
CA PRO A 29 20.76 -28.68 3.21
C PRO A 29 21.78 -29.75 3.61
N GLY A 30 22.23 -29.72 4.87
CA GLY A 30 23.14 -30.75 5.42
C GLY A 30 22.59 -32.18 5.33
N THR A 31 21.26 -32.32 5.24
CA THR A 31 20.57 -33.61 5.07
C THR A 31 20.64 -34.16 3.65
N THR A 32 21.17 -33.41 2.67
CA THR A 32 21.29 -33.91 1.30
C THR A 32 22.36 -35.00 1.21
N PRO A 33 22.07 -36.17 0.58
CA PRO A 33 23.04 -37.23 0.40
C PRO A 33 24.26 -36.76 -0.39
N LEU A 34 25.44 -37.26 0.01
CA LEU A 34 26.67 -37.09 -0.77
C LEU A 34 26.54 -37.81 -2.11
N CYS A 35 27.20 -37.25 -3.12
CA CYS A 35 27.32 -37.84 -4.45
C CYS A 35 28.76 -37.65 -4.90
N GLU A 36 29.46 -38.76 -5.12
CA GLU A 36 30.79 -38.74 -5.72
C GLU A 36 30.73 -38.11 -7.12
N PRO A 37 31.78 -37.38 -7.54
CA PRO A 37 31.80 -36.75 -8.85
C PRO A 37 31.72 -37.76 -10.00
N ASP A 38 30.66 -37.65 -10.81
CA ASP A 38 30.38 -38.56 -11.94
C ASP A 38 31.13 -38.21 -13.24
N ASN A 39 31.68 -37.00 -13.35
CA ASN A 39 32.46 -36.56 -14.50
C ASN A 39 33.73 -35.78 -14.10
N ALA A 40 34.66 -35.63 -15.06
CA ALA A 40 35.97 -35.01 -14.82
C ALA A 40 35.86 -33.54 -14.36
N LEU A 41 34.89 -32.80 -14.90
CA LEU A 41 34.70 -31.39 -14.57
C LEU A 41 34.08 -31.19 -13.19
N ALA A 42 33.11 -32.02 -12.81
CA ALA A 42 32.56 -32.07 -11.46
C ALA A 42 33.64 -32.42 -10.43
N ARG A 43 34.55 -33.35 -10.77
CA ARG A 43 35.69 -33.74 -9.92
C ARG A 43 36.66 -32.57 -9.70
N ARG A 44 36.99 -31.84 -10.78
CA ARG A 44 37.86 -30.65 -10.72
C ARG A 44 37.21 -29.52 -9.91
N ALA A 45 35.93 -29.25 -10.14
CA ALA A 45 35.18 -28.25 -9.40
C ALA A 45 35.11 -28.59 -7.91
N ALA A 46 34.83 -29.85 -7.56
CA ALA A 46 34.81 -30.33 -6.19
C ALA A 46 36.16 -30.13 -5.49
N ALA A 47 37.26 -30.53 -6.14
CA ALA A 47 38.62 -30.36 -5.59
C ALA A 47 38.96 -28.88 -5.32
N GLN A 48 38.58 -27.97 -6.22
CA GLN A 48 38.82 -26.53 -6.03
C GLN A 48 37.97 -25.92 -4.94
N ILE A 49 36.71 -26.36 -4.79
CA ILE A 49 35.85 -25.88 -3.70
C ILE A 49 36.38 -26.34 -2.35
N LEU A 50 36.82 -27.60 -2.23
CA LEU A 50 37.44 -28.11 -1.01
C LEU A 50 38.73 -27.36 -0.69
N ALA A 51 39.61 -27.15 -1.68
CA ALA A 51 40.80 -26.33 -1.53
C ALA A 51 40.46 -24.89 -1.12
N TYR A 52 39.39 -24.29 -1.66
CA TYR A 52 38.93 -22.96 -1.28
C TYR A 52 38.51 -22.87 0.20
N PHE A 53 37.92 -23.92 0.76
CA PHE A 53 37.57 -23.95 2.18
C PHE A 53 38.79 -23.98 3.10
N GLU A 54 39.91 -24.55 2.65
CA GLU A 54 41.19 -24.52 3.38
C GLU A 54 41.96 -23.21 3.11
N ARG A 55 41.85 -22.69 1.88
CA ARG A 55 42.63 -21.58 1.35
C ARG A 55 41.75 -20.61 0.57
N ALA A 56 41.39 -19.50 1.20
CA ALA A 56 40.51 -18.49 0.61
C ALA A 56 41.08 -17.79 -0.65
N ASP A 57 42.39 -17.94 -0.93
CA ASP A 57 43.06 -17.43 -2.13
C ASP A 57 43.00 -18.40 -3.32
N THR A 58 42.38 -19.57 -3.17
CA THR A 58 42.24 -20.57 -4.23
C THR A 58 41.53 -19.98 -5.45
N VAL A 59 42.15 -20.15 -6.62
CA VAL A 59 41.62 -19.67 -7.89
C VAL A 59 40.77 -20.77 -8.52
N PHE A 60 39.55 -20.41 -8.91
CA PHE A 60 38.69 -21.27 -9.71
C PHE A 60 39.02 -21.10 -11.19
N ASP A 61 39.39 -22.19 -11.86
CA ASP A 61 39.70 -22.20 -13.31
C ASP A 61 38.76 -23.12 -14.10
N VAL A 62 37.66 -23.55 -13.47
CA VAL A 62 36.61 -24.34 -14.10
C VAL A 62 35.82 -23.50 -15.12
N PRO A 63 35.61 -23.99 -16.36
CA PRO A 63 34.79 -23.30 -17.34
C PRO A 63 33.34 -23.22 -16.88
N LEU A 64 32.76 -22.01 -16.88
CA LEU A 64 31.38 -21.76 -16.45
C LEU A 64 30.46 -21.46 -17.64
N SER A 65 29.27 -22.06 -17.64
CA SER A 65 28.16 -21.69 -18.53
C SER A 65 26.89 -21.52 -17.70
N LEU A 66 26.76 -20.32 -17.11
CA LEU A 66 25.69 -19.99 -16.15
C LEU A 66 24.42 -19.54 -16.88
N ALA A 67 23.30 -20.17 -16.56
CA ALA A 67 22.00 -19.78 -17.10
C ALA A 67 21.57 -18.42 -16.55
N GLY A 68 21.45 -17.42 -17.43
CA GLY A 68 21.05 -16.06 -17.05
C GLY A 68 20.70 -15.19 -18.25
N THR A 69 20.11 -14.04 -17.97
CA THR A 69 19.97 -12.94 -18.94
C THR A 69 21.33 -12.31 -19.24
N ALA A 70 21.46 -11.59 -20.36
CA ALA A 70 22.73 -10.92 -20.66
C ALA A 70 23.04 -9.83 -19.61
N PHE A 71 22.03 -9.23 -18.97
CA PHE A 71 22.18 -8.31 -17.87
C PHE A 71 22.77 -9.01 -16.64
N GLN A 72 22.19 -10.17 -16.26
CA GLN A 72 22.71 -10.96 -15.14
C GLN A 72 24.16 -11.38 -15.38
N ARG A 73 24.51 -11.82 -16.60
CA ARG A 73 25.91 -12.12 -16.96
C ARG A 73 26.83 -10.91 -16.82
N ARG A 74 26.44 -9.72 -17.32
CA ARG A 74 27.21 -8.48 -17.13
C ARG A 74 27.41 -8.12 -15.66
N VAL A 75 26.41 -8.34 -14.81
CA VAL A 75 26.52 -8.16 -13.37
C VAL A 75 27.52 -9.16 -12.78
N TRP A 76 27.39 -10.45 -13.09
CA TRP A 76 28.28 -11.50 -12.59
C TRP A 76 29.74 -11.30 -13.04
N ASP A 77 29.97 -10.88 -14.29
CA ASP A 77 31.29 -10.47 -14.79
C ASP A 77 31.84 -9.28 -13.99
N GLY A 78 31.00 -8.29 -13.71
CA GLY A 78 31.36 -7.14 -12.89
C GLY A 78 31.74 -7.54 -11.46
N ILE A 79 31.03 -8.51 -10.87
CA ILE A 79 31.34 -9.07 -9.54
C ILE A 79 32.72 -9.74 -9.54
N CYS A 80 33.01 -10.56 -10.55
CA CYS A 80 34.29 -11.26 -10.67
C CYS A 80 35.50 -10.32 -10.84
N ARG A 81 35.28 -9.08 -11.29
CA ARG A 81 36.33 -8.04 -11.39
C ARG A 81 36.64 -7.34 -10.07
N ILE A 82 35.79 -7.48 -9.05
CA ILE A 82 36.06 -6.89 -7.73
C ILE A 82 37.21 -7.65 -7.08
N ALA A 83 38.29 -6.94 -6.77
CA ALA A 83 39.50 -7.53 -6.19
C ALA A 83 39.21 -8.29 -4.88
N LEU A 84 39.97 -9.36 -4.63
CA LEU A 84 39.97 -10.07 -3.35
C LEU A 84 40.21 -9.09 -2.19
N GLY A 85 39.41 -9.20 -1.12
CA GLY A 85 39.48 -8.29 0.03
C GLY A 85 38.84 -6.91 -0.18
N SER A 86 38.34 -6.61 -1.38
CA SER A 86 37.58 -5.38 -1.65
C SER A 86 36.09 -5.67 -1.72
N VAL A 87 35.28 -4.70 -1.26
CA VAL A 87 33.82 -4.73 -1.40
C VAL A 87 33.37 -3.50 -2.15
N TRP A 88 32.39 -3.68 -3.02
CA TRP A 88 31.69 -2.60 -3.71
C TRP A 88 30.25 -2.56 -3.22
N THR A 89 29.65 -1.38 -3.20
CA THR A 89 28.22 -1.27 -2.99
C THR A 89 27.46 -1.65 -4.26
N TYR A 90 26.19 -2.04 -4.12
CA TYR A 90 25.29 -2.19 -5.27
C TYR A 90 25.31 -0.96 -6.19
N GLY A 91 25.44 0.25 -5.62
CA GLY A 91 25.52 1.48 -6.40
C GLY A 91 26.82 1.65 -7.17
N GLN A 92 27.95 1.27 -6.57
CA GLN A 92 29.26 1.31 -7.26
C GLN A 92 29.31 0.32 -8.42
N LEU A 93 28.84 -0.92 -8.21
CA LEU A 93 28.79 -1.90 -9.28
C LEU A 93 27.79 -1.48 -10.37
N ALA A 94 26.64 -0.94 -9.98
CA ALA A 94 25.66 -0.40 -10.91
C ALA A 94 26.23 0.73 -11.77
N ALA A 95 26.94 1.69 -11.18
CA ALA A 95 27.59 2.77 -11.92
C ALA A 95 28.63 2.24 -12.91
N ALA A 96 29.44 1.26 -12.53
CA ALA A 96 30.49 0.70 -13.38
C ALA A 96 29.97 -0.06 -14.61
N ILE A 97 28.76 -0.64 -14.54
CA ILE A 97 28.17 -1.43 -15.63
C ILE A 97 26.99 -0.72 -16.33
N GLY A 98 26.72 0.54 -15.98
CA GLY A 98 25.58 1.30 -16.53
C GLY A 98 24.22 0.73 -16.14
N ALA A 99 24.04 0.37 -14.87
CA ALA A 99 22.82 -0.22 -14.32
C ALA A 99 22.32 0.54 -13.08
N VAL A 100 21.27 0.02 -12.43
CA VAL A 100 20.74 0.55 -11.17
C VAL A 100 21.01 -0.41 -10.00
N PRO A 101 21.32 0.10 -8.78
CA PRO A 101 21.72 -0.72 -7.63
C PRO A 101 20.77 -1.88 -7.32
N ARG A 102 19.46 -1.65 -7.47
CA ARG A 102 18.44 -2.66 -7.18
C ARG A 102 18.46 -3.82 -8.17
N ALA A 103 18.65 -3.54 -9.45
CA ALA A 103 18.75 -4.55 -10.50
C ALA A 103 20.00 -5.41 -10.31
N VAL A 104 21.11 -4.77 -9.93
CA VAL A 104 22.34 -5.47 -9.51
C VAL A 104 22.05 -6.39 -8.32
N GLY A 105 21.35 -5.90 -7.30
CA GLY A 105 20.95 -6.73 -6.15
C GLY A 105 20.10 -7.96 -6.52
N GLN A 106 19.15 -7.83 -7.44
CA GLN A 106 18.36 -8.96 -7.93
C GLN A 106 19.20 -9.96 -8.74
N ALA A 107 20.12 -9.47 -9.56
CA ALA A 107 21.05 -10.31 -10.31
C ALA A 107 22.05 -11.04 -9.39
N CYS A 108 22.53 -10.39 -8.32
CA CYS A 108 23.33 -11.03 -7.27
C CYS A 108 22.57 -12.17 -6.58
N GLY A 109 21.27 -11.97 -6.30
CA GLY A 109 20.41 -13.00 -5.70
C GLY A 109 20.03 -14.15 -6.64
N SER A 110 20.22 -13.98 -7.95
CA SER A 110 19.95 -15.02 -8.96
C SER A 110 21.21 -15.77 -9.40
N ASN A 111 22.32 -15.60 -8.68
CA ASN A 111 23.62 -16.16 -9.05
C ASN A 111 23.62 -17.69 -8.85
N PRO A 112 23.77 -18.50 -9.92
CA PRO A 112 23.74 -19.96 -9.83
C PRO A 112 25.07 -20.58 -9.36
N ALA A 113 26.10 -19.77 -9.10
CA ALA A 113 27.41 -20.24 -8.62
C ALA A 113 28.04 -19.29 -7.58
N PRO A 114 27.42 -19.06 -6.40
CA PRO A 114 27.86 -18.11 -5.36
C PRO A 114 29.30 -18.28 -4.84
N LEU A 115 29.91 -19.46 -4.95
CA LEU A 115 31.31 -19.68 -4.57
C LEU A 115 32.30 -19.15 -5.61
N VAL A 116 31.98 -19.33 -6.90
CA VAL A 116 32.87 -18.97 -8.01
C VAL A 116 32.59 -17.54 -8.49
N VAL A 117 31.34 -17.11 -8.47
CA VAL A 117 30.92 -15.72 -8.67
C VAL A 117 30.67 -15.10 -7.29
N PRO A 118 31.61 -14.34 -6.73
CA PRO A 118 31.61 -13.98 -5.31
C PRO A 118 30.65 -12.82 -5.03
N CYS A 119 29.34 -13.07 -5.09
CA CYS A 119 28.32 -12.05 -4.90
C CYS A 119 28.38 -11.36 -3.52
N HIS A 120 29.12 -11.93 -2.57
CA HIS A 120 29.41 -11.34 -1.27
C HIS A 120 30.37 -10.14 -1.29
N ARG A 121 31.05 -9.92 -2.42
CA ARG A 121 31.84 -8.69 -2.63
C ARG A 121 30.97 -7.49 -2.98
N VAL A 122 29.66 -7.70 -3.20
CA VAL A 122 28.71 -6.61 -3.42
C VAL A 122 27.80 -6.47 -2.20
N VAL A 123 27.84 -5.30 -1.56
CA VAL A 123 27.13 -5.03 -0.31
C VAL A 123 26.12 -3.89 -0.47
N ALA A 124 25.19 -3.76 0.48
CA ALA A 124 24.34 -2.59 0.54
C ALA A 124 25.13 -1.38 1.07
N ALA A 125 24.68 -0.16 0.72
CA ALA A 125 25.32 1.07 1.19
C ALA A 125 25.40 1.18 2.73
N ASN A 126 24.51 0.48 3.44
CA ASN A 126 24.39 0.53 4.90
C ASN A 126 24.84 -0.79 5.58
N GLY A 127 25.59 -1.66 4.88
CA GLY A 127 26.10 -2.94 5.42
C GLY A 127 25.77 -4.17 4.58
N LEU A 128 25.85 -5.37 5.18
CA LEU A 128 25.52 -6.63 4.51
C LEU A 128 24.02 -6.66 4.16
N GLY A 129 23.68 -6.80 2.89
CA GLY A 129 22.30 -6.96 2.44
C GLY A 129 22.28 -7.54 1.03
N GLY A 130 21.28 -8.37 0.72
CA GLY A 130 20.99 -8.87 -0.63
C GLY A 130 21.41 -10.31 -0.97
N PHE A 131 21.76 -11.13 0.02
CA PHE A 131 21.97 -12.58 -0.20
C PHE A 131 20.64 -13.33 -0.26
N ALA A 132 20.30 -13.86 -1.43
CA ALA A 132 19.17 -14.77 -1.61
C ALA A 132 19.68 -16.21 -1.80
N HIS A 133 20.36 -16.76 -0.80
CA HIS A 133 20.53 -18.21 -0.61
C HIS A 133 20.73 -18.48 0.89
N HIS A 134 19.66 -18.29 1.67
CA HIS A 134 19.64 -18.65 3.08
C HIS A 134 18.98 -20.03 3.24
N ALA A 135 19.80 -21.07 3.38
CA ALA A 135 19.61 -21.98 4.50
C ALA A 135 20.20 -21.27 5.73
N GLY A 136 19.52 -21.35 6.89
CA GLY A 136 19.71 -20.46 8.04
C GLY A 136 21.16 -20.24 8.50
N ASP A 137 21.42 -19.04 9.01
CA ASP A 137 22.47 -18.63 9.97
C ASP A 137 23.87 -19.25 9.88
N ALA A 138 24.38 -19.61 8.70
CA ALA A 138 25.72 -20.21 8.60
C ALA A 138 26.83 -19.28 8.07
N LEU A 139 26.51 -18.09 7.56
CA LEU A 139 27.51 -17.14 7.01
C LEU A 139 28.02 -16.09 8.01
N ALA A 140 27.52 -16.09 9.25
CA ALA A 140 27.92 -15.13 10.28
C ALA A 140 29.24 -15.47 11.01
N ALA A 141 29.87 -16.62 10.70
CA ALA A 141 30.98 -17.17 11.50
C ALA A 141 32.31 -17.37 10.74
N ALA A 142 32.53 -16.73 9.57
CA ALA A 142 33.83 -16.80 8.90
C ALA A 142 34.80 -15.72 9.44
N PRO A 143 36.02 -16.08 9.91
CA PRO A 143 36.94 -15.13 10.53
C PRO A 143 37.44 -14.09 9.52
N ARG A 144 37.31 -12.82 9.89
CA ARG A 144 37.97 -11.67 9.23
C ARG A 144 39.49 -11.83 9.37
N ARG A 145 40.16 -12.40 8.37
CA ARG A 145 41.63 -12.33 8.26
C ARG A 145 42.01 -11.83 6.86
N HIS A 146 42.42 -10.56 6.83
CA HIS A 146 43.16 -9.96 5.72
C HIS A 146 44.63 -10.39 5.79
N PRO A 147 45.25 -10.68 4.63
CA PRO A 147 46.48 -9.97 4.30
C PRO A 147 46.47 -9.41 2.86
N ALA A 148 47.52 -8.65 2.57
CA ALA A 148 47.61 -7.62 1.53
C ALA A 148 47.67 -8.09 0.06
N ALA A 149 47.41 -7.10 -0.79
CA ALA A 149 47.45 -7.01 -2.25
C ALA A 149 48.34 -8.02 -3.00
N GLY A 150 47.72 -8.74 -3.93
CA GLY A 150 48.36 -9.39 -5.07
C GLY A 150 47.44 -9.27 -6.29
N ALA A 151 47.96 -8.71 -7.39
CA ALA A 151 47.23 -8.48 -8.62
C ALA A 151 46.84 -9.81 -9.30
N GLY A 152 45.60 -10.27 -9.07
CA GLY A 152 45.04 -11.48 -9.66
C GLY A 152 44.26 -11.17 -10.94
N ARG A 153 44.78 -11.66 -12.08
CA ARG A 153 44.28 -11.50 -13.44
C ARG A 153 42.88 -12.13 -13.61
N ALA A 154 41.97 -11.38 -14.22
CA ALA A 154 40.55 -11.69 -14.39
C ALA A 154 40.27 -13.03 -15.09
N VAL A 155 39.32 -13.80 -14.54
CA VAL A 155 38.64 -14.91 -15.21
C VAL A 155 37.95 -14.33 -16.45
N ARG A 156 38.39 -14.73 -17.66
CA ARG A 156 37.68 -14.42 -18.90
C ARG A 156 36.56 -15.45 -19.08
N MET A 157 35.31 -15.02 -18.87
CA MET A 157 34.17 -15.74 -19.42
C MET A 157 34.19 -15.52 -20.94
N SER A 158 34.26 -16.61 -21.70
CA SER A 158 34.25 -16.57 -23.16
C SER A 158 32.95 -15.97 -23.67
N ASP A 159 33.07 -15.04 -24.62
CA ASP A 159 31.98 -14.33 -25.30
C ASP A 159 30.88 -15.31 -25.73
N THR A 160 29.83 -15.43 -24.91
CA THR A 160 28.63 -16.15 -25.30
C THR A 160 27.83 -15.21 -26.18
N GLU A 161 27.63 -15.57 -27.45
CA GLU A 161 26.85 -14.80 -28.41
C GLU A 161 25.55 -14.28 -27.77
N VAL A 162 25.52 -12.97 -27.53
CA VAL A 162 24.31 -12.28 -27.06
C VAL A 162 23.36 -12.28 -28.24
N THR A 163 22.40 -13.21 -28.24
CA THR A 163 21.31 -13.17 -29.22
C THR A 163 20.63 -11.80 -29.14
N PRO A 164 20.32 -11.15 -30.27
CA PRO A 164 19.74 -9.80 -30.31
C PRO A 164 18.50 -9.63 -29.42
N GLN A 165 17.73 -10.71 -29.28
CA GLN A 165 16.51 -10.76 -28.49
C GLN A 165 16.76 -10.69 -26.96
N SER A 166 17.91 -11.19 -26.50
CA SER A 166 18.29 -11.11 -25.08
C SER A 166 18.69 -9.69 -24.68
N ALA A 167 19.39 -8.96 -25.55
CA ALA A 167 19.75 -7.56 -25.33
C ALA A 167 18.52 -6.63 -25.23
N LEU A 168 17.49 -6.87 -26.05
CA LEU A 168 16.23 -6.11 -25.98
C LEU A 168 15.46 -6.34 -24.68
N ARG A 169 15.47 -7.58 -24.17
CA ARG A 169 14.84 -7.93 -22.89
C ARG A 169 15.58 -7.30 -21.72
N ASP A 170 16.91 -7.28 -21.74
CA ASP A 170 17.73 -6.61 -20.73
C ASP A 170 17.46 -5.11 -20.67
N ALA A 171 17.45 -4.44 -21.83
CA ALA A 171 17.19 -3.00 -21.92
C ALA A 171 15.80 -2.67 -21.35
N SER A 172 14.81 -3.51 -21.68
CA SER A 172 13.44 -3.39 -21.16
C SER A 172 13.38 -3.62 -19.64
N ALA A 173 14.12 -4.61 -19.11
CA ALA A 173 14.16 -4.87 -17.68
C ALA A 173 14.75 -3.69 -16.90
N CYS A 174 15.84 -3.10 -17.38
CA CYS A 174 16.45 -1.91 -16.79
C CYS A 174 15.48 -0.71 -16.78
N ALA A 175 14.72 -0.52 -17.86
CA ALA A 175 13.72 0.55 -17.94
C ALA A 175 12.57 0.34 -16.92
N ILE A 176 12.10 -0.91 -16.77
CA ILE A 176 11.08 -1.28 -15.77
C ILE A 176 11.57 -1.05 -14.34
N ASP A 177 12.83 -1.38 -14.05
CA ASP A 177 13.45 -1.14 -12.75
C ASP A 177 13.47 0.35 -12.41
N THR A 178 13.98 1.16 -13.34
CA THR A 178 14.07 2.62 -13.19
C THR A 178 12.68 3.23 -12.95
N PHE A 179 11.68 2.78 -13.71
CA PHE A 179 10.28 3.19 -13.54
C PHE A 179 9.74 2.84 -12.14
N CYS A 180 9.99 1.61 -11.66
CA CYS A 180 9.51 1.17 -10.36
C CYS A 180 10.17 1.94 -9.21
N ASP A 181 11.44 2.29 -9.34
CA ASP A 181 12.17 3.07 -8.34
C ASP A 181 11.71 4.53 -8.32
N ALA A 182 11.51 5.16 -9.49
CA ALA A 182 10.92 6.49 -9.60
C ALA A 182 9.52 6.55 -8.97
N LEU A 183 8.65 5.58 -9.29
CA LEU A 183 7.31 5.49 -8.72
C LEU A 183 7.31 5.25 -7.20
N TRP A 184 8.28 4.52 -6.69
CA TRP A 184 8.43 4.33 -5.25
C TRP A 184 8.83 5.64 -4.57
N LEU A 185 9.81 6.35 -5.12
CA LEU A 185 10.33 7.61 -4.59
C LEU A 185 9.29 8.74 -4.65
N GLU A 186 8.61 8.89 -5.79
CA GLU A 186 7.68 10.00 -6.03
C GLU A 186 6.28 9.78 -5.44
N ASN A 187 5.83 8.53 -5.38
CA ASN A 187 4.43 8.23 -5.05
C ASN A 187 4.26 7.30 -3.84
N GLY A 188 5.35 6.83 -3.23
CA GLY A 188 5.29 5.95 -2.07
C GLY A 188 4.45 4.69 -2.32
N LEU A 189 4.45 4.19 -3.56
CA LEU A 189 3.63 3.04 -3.95
C LEU A 189 4.06 1.78 -3.18
N SER A 190 3.08 0.96 -2.80
CA SER A 190 3.37 -0.25 -2.04
C SER A 190 4.13 -1.27 -2.91
N ARG A 191 4.94 -2.11 -2.26
CA ARG A 191 5.68 -3.20 -2.94
C ARG A 191 4.78 -4.04 -3.82
N ASN A 192 3.61 -4.43 -3.32
CA ASN A 192 2.63 -5.22 -4.07
C ASN A 192 2.14 -4.54 -5.37
N THR A 193 2.00 -3.20 -5.36
CA THR A 193 1.62 -2.46 -6.56
C THR A 193 2.77 -2.40 -7.56
N LEU A 194 4.00 -2.16 -7.09
CA LEU A 194 5.20 -2.17 -7.93
C LEU A 194 5.45 -3.56 -8.55
N ASP A 195 5.28 -4.63 -7.78
CA ASP A 195 5.43 -6.01 -8.26
C ASP A 195 4.34 -6.39 -9.28
N ALA A 196 3.13 -5.82 -9.15
CA ALA A 196 2.09 -5.98 -10.15
C ALA A 196 2.45 -5.24 -11.46
N TYR A 197 2.96 -4.01 -11.36
CA TYR A 197 3.38 -3.23 -12.54
C TYR A 197 4.54 -3.91 -13.26
N ARG A 198 5.57 -4.34 -12.51
CA ARG A 198 6.71 -5.09 -13.02
C ARG A 198 6.26 -6.32 -13.78
N ARG A 199 5.39 -7.15 -13.20
CA ARG A 199 4.87 -8.35 -13.88
C ARG A 199 4.15 -8.03 -15.18
N ASP A 200 3.26 -7.03 -15.18
CA ASP A 200 2.51 -6.66 -16.38
C ASP A 200 3.44 -6.12 -17.49
N LEU A 201 4.44 -5.30 -17.14
CA LEU A 201 5.43 -4.76 -18.08
C LEU A 201 6.39 -5.84 -18.59
N SER A 202 6.89 -6.73 -17.72
CA SER A 202 7.76 -7.84 -18.10
C SER A 202 7.07 -8.81 -19.07
N LEU A 203 5.78 -9.10 -18.84
CA LEU A 203 4.99 -9.91 -19.74
C LEU A 203 4.78 -9.25 -21.11
N TYR A 204 4.72 -7.92 -21.17
CA TYR A 204 4.62 -7.19 -22.44
C TYR A 204 5.97 -7.15 -23.16
N CYS A 205 7.07 -6.82 -22.48
CA CYS A 205 8.39 -6.74 -23.13
C CYS A 205 8.86 -8.11 -23.67
N ASN A 206 8.54 -9.20 -22.97
CA ASN A 206 8.85 -10.55 -23.45
C ASN A 206 8.13 -10.88 -24.76
N TRP A 207 6.84 -10.52 -24.85
CA TRP A 207 6.06 -10.68 -26.08
C TRP A 207 6.56 -9.74 -27.19
N LEU A 208 6.84 -8.48 -26.87
CA LEU A 208 7.33 -7.49 -27.83
C LEU A 208 8.68 -7.89 -28.44
N ALA A 209 9.60 -8.37 -27.61
CA ALA A 209 10.89 -8.88 -28.08
C ALA A 209 10.72 -10.15 -28.94
N ALA A 210 9.77 -11.03 -28.57
CA ALA A 210 9.48 -12.27 -29.30
C ALA A 210 8.88 -12.02 -30.69
N THR A 211 7.88 -11.14 -30.77
CA THR A 211 7.04 -10.97 -31.97
C THR A 211 7.52 -9.85 -32.89
N HIS A 212 8.09 -8.78 -32.33
CA HIS A 212 8.43 -7.58 -33.09
C HIS A 212 9.90 -7.15 -32.98
N GLY A 213 10.72 -7.87 -32.19
CA GLY A 213 12.15 -7.56 -32.06
C GLY A 213 12.42 -6.15 -31.51
N ARG A 214 11.59 -5.67 -30.58
CA ARG A 214 11.72 -4.31 -30.00
C ARG A 214 11.86 -4.33 -28.48
N ALA A 215 12.53 -3.30 -27.98
CA ALA A 215 12.58 -2.99 -26.56
C ALA A 215 11.34 -2.17 -26.16
N LEU A 216 11.05 -2.14 -24.86
CA LEU A 216 9.88 -1.48 -24.28
C LEU A 216 9.76 0.02 -24.64
N ASP A 217 10.89 0.74 -24.71
CA ASP A 217 10.89 2.17 -25.07
C ASP A 217 10.70 2.41 -26.57
N ALA A 218 10.87 1.37 -27.40
CA ALA A 218 10.63 1.42 -28.85
C ALA A 218 9.20 0.98 -29.24
N SER A 219 8.32 0.80 -28.26
CA SER A 219 6.93 0.40 -28.47
C SER A 219 6.15 1.41 -29.32
N ARG A 220 5.43 0.91 -30.32
CA ARG A 220 4.45 1.68 -31.10
C ARG A 220 3.02 1.37 -30.68
N GLU A 221 2.10 2.23 -31.08
CA GLU A 221 0.66 2.04 -30.87
C GLU A 221 0.17 0.68 -31.42
N CYS A 222 0.64 0.28 -32.61
CA CYS A 222 0.31 -1.02 -33.21
C CYS A 222 0.74 -2.21 -32.35
N ASP A 223 1.90 -2.11 -31.69
CA ASP A 223 2.45 -3.18 -30.87
C ASP A 223 1.61 -3.36 -29.60
N LEU A 224 1.14 -2.26 -29.01
CA LEU A 224 0.26 -2.30 -27.84
C LEU A 224 -1.13 -2.84 -28.19
N ASN A 225 -1.71 -2.40 -29.31
CA ASN A 225 -2.99 -2.95 -29.79
C ASN A 225 -2.87 -4.45 -30.11
N GLY A 226 -1.77 -4.87 -30.74
CA GLY A 226 -1.48 -6.28 -31.00
C GLY A 226 -1.36 -7.10 -29.71
N TYR A 227 -0.67 -6.57 -28.69
CA TYR A 227 -0.57 -7.25 -27.40
C TYR A 227 -1.92 -7.35 -26.68
N LEU A 228 -2.73 -6.29 -26.74
CA LEU A 228 -4.07 -6.29 -26.16
C LEU A 228 -4.98 -7.29 -26.86
N ALA A 229 -4.84 -7.46 -28.18
CA ALA A 229 -5.55 -8.49 -28.95
C ALA A 229 -5.12 -9.90 -28.57
N VAL A 230 -3.82 -10.19 -28.46
CA VAL A 230 -3.31 -11.50 -28.00
C VAL A 230 -3.77 -11.83 -26.56
N ARG A 231 -4.12 -10.80 -25.79
CA ARG A 231 -4.57 -10.91 -24.40
C ARG A 231 -6.08 -10.71 -24.24
N SER A 232 -6.86 -10.80 -25.33
CA SER A 232 -8.30 -10.53 -25.36
C SER A 232 -9.16 -11.52 -24.58
N ASP A 233 -8.68 -12.76 -24.40
CA ASP A 233 -9.43 -13.83 -23.73
C ASP A 233 -9.63 -13.59 -22.21
N GLY A 234 -9.06 -12.51 -21.68
CA GLY A 234 -9.23 -12.09 -20.30
C GLY A 234 -10.40 -11.13 -20.08
N LYS A 235 -10.85 -11.02 -18.81
CA LYS A 235 -11.86 -10.02 -18.41
C LYS A 235 -11.44 -8.60 -18.83
N ALA A 236 -12.39 -7.79 -19.30
CA ALA A 236 -12.19 -6.38 -19.65
C ALA A 236 -11.54 -5.55 -18.51
N SER A 237 -11.79 -5.91 -17.24
CA SER A 237 -11.11 -5.33 -16.08
C SER A 237 -9.60 -5.60 -16.03
N SER A 238 -9.18 -6.80 -16.43
CA SER A 238 -7.77 -7.16 -16.51
C SER A 238 -7.07 -6.43 -17.66
N ALA A 239 -7.76 -6.26 -18.80
CA ALA A 239 -7.26 -5.47 -19.93
C ALA A 239 -7.10 -3.99 -19.54
N ASN A 240 -8.12 -3.38 -18.93
CA ASN A 240 -8.05 -1.98 -18.47
C ASN A 240 -7.01 -1.75 -17.38
N ARG A 241 -6.80 -2.73 -16.49
CA ARG A 241 -5.71 -2.68 -15.50
C ARG A 241 -4.35 -2.63 -16.18
N ARG A 242 -4.09 -3.52 -17.15
CA ARG A 242 -2.82 -3.54 -17.91
C ARG A 242 -2.63 -2.23 -18.69
N LEU A 243 -3.67 -1.74 -19.36
CA LEU A 243 -3.62 -0.45 -20.04
C LEU A 243 -3.30 0.70 -19.08
N SER A 244 -3.78 0.65 -17.84
CA SER A 244 -3.43 1.64 -16.81
C SER A 244 -1.94 1.58 -16.42
N VAL A 245 -1.36 0.37 -16.37
CA VAL A 245 0.09 0.18 -16.17
C VAL A 245 0.87 0.78 -17.34
N PHE A 246 0.45 0.50 -18.58
CA PHE A 246 1.11 1.02 -19.78
C PHE A 246 1.04 2.55 -19.85
N ARG A 247 -0.15 3.15 -19.66
CA ARG A 247 -0.30 4.61 -19.60
C ARG A 247 0.62 5.24 -18.57
N ARG A 248 0.73 4.62 -17.39
CA ARG A 248 1.60 5.13 -16.33
C ARG A 248 3.09 5.01 -16.66
N TYR A 249 3.49 3.91 -17.31
CA TYR A 249 4.85 3.73 -17.79
C TYR A 249 5.20 4.73 -18.89
N PHE A 250 4.39 4.87 -19.94
CA PHE A 250 4.70 5.74 -21.07
C PHE A 250 4.57 7.23 -20.74
N ALA A 251 3.68 7.62 -19.81
CA ALA A 251 3.66 8.98 -19.28
C ALA A 251 4.95 9.31 -18.51
N TRP A 252 5.48 8.35 -17.73
CA TRP A 252 6.78 8.50 -17.07
C TRP A 252 7.92 8.52 -18.09
N ALA A 253 7.95 7.58 -19.03
CA ALA A 253 9.00 7.48 -20.04
C ALA A 253 9.08 8.72 -20.93
N LEU A 254 7.94 9.36 -21.23
CA LEU A 254 7.89 10.63 -21.96
C LEU A 254 8.49 11.78 -21.14
N ARG A 255 8.17 11.85 -19.85
CA ARG A 255 8.73 12.85 -18.92
C ARG A 255 10.23 12.70 -18.74
N GLU A 256 10.74 11.47 -18.70
CA GLU A 256 12.17 11.16 -18.63
C GLU A 256 12.87 11.18 -20.00
N HIS A 257 12.20 11.65 -21.06
CA HIS A 257 12.73 11.73 -22.43
C HIS A 257 13.23 10.39 -23.01
N ARG A 258 12.72 9.25 -22.52
CA ARG A 258 13.02 7.91 -23.02
C ARG A 258 12.24 7.55 -24.28
N VAL A 259 11.08 8.18 -24.45
CA VAL A 259 10.24 8.07 -25.65
C VAL A 259 9.92 9.46 -26.19
N ALA A 260 9.81 9.59 -27.51
CA ALA A 260 9.47 10.85 -28.16
C ALA A 260 7.97 11.18 -28.09
N ALA A 261 7.12 10.15 -28.01
CA ALA A 261 5.67 10.29 -27.94
C ALA A 261 5.07 9.14 -27.12
N ASP A 262 3.95 9.38 -26.45
CA ASP A 262 3.23 8.35 -25.70
C ASP A 262 2.36 7.50 -26.66
N PRO A 263 2.67 6.20 -26.87
CA PRO A 263 1.95 5.32 -27.77
C PRO A 263 0.57 4.88 -27.22
N THR A 264 0.20 5.26 -26.00
CA THR A 264 -1.05 4.86 -25.35
C THR A 264 -2.20 5.85 -25.52
N LEU A 265 -1.94 7.05 -26.04
CA LEU A 265 -2.89 8.17 -26.09
C LEU A 265 -4.19 7.82 -26.84
N ARG A 266 -4.07 7.07 -27.95
CA ARG A 266 -5.21 6.73 -28.82
C ARG A 266 -5.87 5.39 -28.45
N ILE A 267 -5.29 4.65 -27.51
CA ILE A 267 -5.79 3.33 -27.10
C ILE A 267 -7.02 3.51 -26.20
N ARG A 268 -8.15 2.99 -26.67
CA ARG A 268 -9.42 3.02 -25.94
C ARG A 268 -9.45 1.93 -24.87
N SER A 269 -10.06 2.25 -23.73
CA SER A 269 -10.34 1.26 -22.70
C SER A 269 -11.42 0.28 -23.16
N ALA A 270 -11.28 -1.00 -22.82
CA ALA A 270 -12.29 -2.01 -23.09
C ALA A 270 -13.58 -1.67 -22.31
N ARG A 271 -14.73 -1.69 -23.00
CA ARG A 271 -16.03 -1.48 -22.37
C ARG A 271 -16.27 -2.56 -21.32
N GLN A 272 -16.61 -2.14 -20.11
CA GLN A 272 -17.01 -3.07 -19.05
C GLN A 272 -18.54 -3.15 -19.05
N PRO A 273 -19.12 -4.36 -19.00
CA PRO A 273 -20.55 -4.47 -18.75
C PRO A 273 -20.86 -3.85 -17.37
N PRO A 274 -21.99 -3.13 -17.25
CA PRO A 274 -22.42 -2.57 -15.97
C PRO A 274 -22.55 -3.70 -14.94
N ARG A 275 -21.95 -3.50 -13.76
CA ARG A 275 -22.01 -4.45 -12.66
C ARG A 275 -23.03 -3.94 -11.66
N PHE A 276 -24.10 -4.71 -11.49
CA PHE A 276 -25.01 -4.52 -10.36
C PHE A 276 -24.32 -5.04 -9.09
N PRO A 277 -24.25 -4.26 -8.00
CA PRO A 277 -23.69 -4.73 -6.73
C PRO A 277 -24.52 -5.91 -6.22
N SER A 278 -23.89 -7.06 -5.97
CA SER A 278 -24.54 -8.14 -5.23
C SER A 278 -24.54 -7.77 -3.75
N THR A 279 -25.64 -7.23 -3.24
CA THR A 279 -25.78 -6.92 -1.81
C THR A 279 -26.30 -8.14 -1.06
N LEU A 280 -25.73 -8.41 0.11
CA LEU A 280 -26.32 -9.31 1.10
C LEU A 280 -27.52 -8.60 1.75
N SER A 281 -28.61 -9.32 2.01
CA SER A 281 -29.69 -8.81 2.86
C SER A 281 -29.29 -8.79 4.33
N GLU A 282 -30.02 -8.06 5.16
CA GLU A 282 -29.74 -7.96 6.60
C GLU A 282 -29.80 -9.33 7.28
N ALA A 283 -30.85 -10.10 7.00
CA ALA A 283 -30.99 -11.49 7.48
C ALA A 283 -29.82 -12.39 7.06
N GLN A 284 -29.23 -12.19 5.88
CA GLN A 284 -28.05 -12.95 5.44
C GLN A 284 -26.79 -12.55 6.20
N VAL A 285 -26.64 -11.28 6.56
CA VAL A 285 -25.52 -10.81 7.39
C VAL A 285 -25.61 -11.43 8.78
N GLU A 286 -26.77 -11.36 9.42
CA GLU A 286 -27.00 -11.97 10.75
C GLU A 286 -26.78 -13.49 10.71
N ALA A 287 -27.37 -14.18 9.73
CA ALA A 287 -27.19 -15.63 9.57
C ALA A 287 -25.72 -16.01 9.39
N LEU A 288 -24.93 -15.21 8.67
CA LEU A 288 -23.50 -15.44 8.50
C LEU A 288 -22.72 -15.24 9.81
N LEU A 289 -23.05 -14.21 10.58
CA LEU A 289 -22.43 -13.96 11.90
C LEU A 289 -22.72 -15.11 12.86
N HIS A 290 -23.95 -15.64 12.86
CA HIS A 290 -24.39 -16.72 13.76
C HIS A 290 -24.05 -18.14 13.28
N ALA A 291 -23.55 -18.32 12.06
CA ALA A 291 -23.20 -19.63 11.51
C ALA A 291 -22.08 -20.42 12.24
N PRO A 292 -21.08 -19.80 12.92
CA PRO A 292 -20.06 -20.53 13.67
C PRO A 292 -20.62 -21.23 14.91
N LYS A 293 -20.18 -22.48 15.15
CA LYS A 293 -20.60 -23.27 16.32
C LYS A 293 -19.80 -22.91 17.57
N LEU A 294 -20.48 -22.38 18.59
CA LEU A 294 -19.85 -21.81 19.78
C LEU A 294 -19.31 -22.84 20.78
N ASP A 295 -19.70 -24.11 20.63
CA ASP A 295 -19.25 -25.26 21.44
C ASP A 295 -17.84 -25.75 21.06
N THR A 296 -17.29 -25.28 19.93
CA THR A 296 -15.95 -25.66 19.49
C THR A 296 -14.96 -24.49 19.59
N PRO A 297 -13.69 -24.73 19.97
CA PRO A 297 -12.66 -23.68 19.99
C PRO A 297 -12.48 -22.98 18.64
N LEU A 298 -12.60 -23.74 17.54
CA LEU A 298 -12.51 -23.20 16.19
C LEU A 298 -13.71 -22.33 15.83
N GLY A 299 -14.93 -22.73 16.21
CA GLY A 299 -16.11 -21.91 15.93
C GLY A 299 -16.17 -20.66 16.80
N LEU A 300 -15.68 -20.71 18.05
CA LEU A 300 -15.56 -19.53 18.92
C LEU A 300 -14.52 -18.54 18.36
N ARG A 301 -13.37 -19.04 17.87
CA ARG A 301 -12.41 -18.23 17.10
C ARG A 301 -13.08 -17.59 15.89
N ASP A 302 -13.78 -18.38 15.08
CA ASP A 302 -14.37 -17.90 13.83
C ASP A 302 -15.47 -16.86 14.09
N ARG A 303 -16.27 -17.03 15.15
CA ARG A 303 -17.24 -16.01 15.61
C ARG A 303 -16.52 -14.73 16.00
N ALA A 304 -15.49 -14.80 16.84
CA ALA A 304 -14.72 -13.61 17.24
C ALA A 304 -14.07 -12.90 16.04
N MET A 305 -13.57 -13.65 15.05
CA MET A 305 -13.02 -13.08 13.82
C MET A 305 -14.07 -12.37 12.96
N LEU A 306 -15.25 -12.97 12.79
CA LEU A 306 -16.35 -12.38 12.03
C LEU A 306 -16.87 -11.12 12.71
N GLU A 307 -17.07 -11.17 14.03
CA GLU A 307 -17.55 -10.04 14.83
C GLU A 307 -16.58 -8.88 14.87
N LEU A 308 -15.29 -9.16 15.06
CA LEU A 308 -14.27 -8.12 14.97
C LEU A 308 -14.26 -7.52 13.55
N MET A 309 -14.34 -8.33 12.49
CA MET A 309 -14.39 -7.81 11.12
C MET A 309 -15.64 -6.96 10.86
N TYR A 310 -16.79 -7.38 11.40
CA TYR A 310 -18.07 -6.69 11.31
C TYR A 310 -18.04 -5.33 12.02
N ALA A 311 -17.66 -5.30 13.30
CA ALA A 311 -17.72 -4.10 14.11
C ALA A 311 -16.64 -3.06 13.77
N SER A 312 -15.42 -3.51 13.46
CA SER A 312 -14.29 -2.60 13.18
C SER A 312 -14.11 -2.28 11.70
N GLY A 313 -14.76 -3.03 10.81
CA GLY A 313 -14.48 -2.99 9.39
C GLY A 313 -12.99 -3.20 9.15
N LEU A 314 -12.39 -4.30 9.59
CA LEU A 314 -11.02 -4.66 9.20
C LEU A 314 -11.02 -5.37 7.85
N ARG A 315 -9.94 -5.21 7.08
CA ARG A 315 -9.74 -6.05 5.89
C ARG A 315 -9.34 -7.44 6.39
N VAL A 316 -9.68 -8.48 5.63
CA VAL A 316 -9.25 -9.85 5.98
C VAL A 316 -7.73 -9.92 6.20
N SER A 317 -6.94 -9.23 5.37
CA SER A 317 -5.49 -9.20 5.54
C SER A 317 -5.06 -8.54 6.85
N GLU A 318 -5.75 -7.47 7.29
CA GLU A 318 -5.44 -6.77 8.53
C GLU A 318 -5.84 -7.64 9.75
N LEU A 319 -6.98 -8.34 9.66
CA LEU A 319 -7.49 -9.23 10.70
C LEU A 319 -6.57 -10.43 10.96
N VAL A 320 -6.12 -11.12 9.90
CA VAL A 320 -5.33 -12.36 10.05
C VAL A 320 -3.88 -12.11 10.43
N THR A 321 -3.36 -10.90 10.20
CA THR A 321 -1.99 -10.51 10.62
C THR A 321 -1.95 -9.84 11.99
N LEU A 322 -3.10 -9.67 12.64
CA LEU A 322 -3.18 -8.96 13.92
C LEU A 322 -2.46 -9.75 15.01
N ARG A 323 -1.71 -9.04 15.85
CA ARG A 323 -1.02 -9.59 17.02
C ARG A 323 -1.81 -9.33 18.29
N THR A 324 -1.63 -10.17 19.30
CA THR A 324 -2.30 -9.99 20.61
C THR A 324 -2.00 -8.62 21.22
N VAL A 325 -0.75 -8.15 21.10
CA VAL A 325 -0.29 -6.83 21.60
C VAL A 325 -0.89 -5.63 20.86
N GLU A 326 -1.58 -5.85 19.74
CA GLU A 326 -2.23 -4.80 18.96
C GLU A 326 -3.71 -4.63 19.34
N VAL A 327 -4.21 -5.42 20.28
CA VAL A 327 -5.58 -5.33 20.80
C VAL A 327 -5.57 -4.73 22.19
N GLY A 328 -6.10 -3.51 22.33
CA GLY A 328 -6.40 -2.92 23.62
C GLY A 328 -7.83 -3.29 24.03
N LEU A 329 -8.01 -4.40 24.76
CA LEU A 329 -9.34 -4.82 25.22
C LEU A 329 -9.98 -3.78 26.15
N ASN A 330 -9.19 -3.20 27.06
CA ASN A 330 -9.67 -2.18 28.01
C ASN A 330 -10.13 -0.90 27.30
N GLU A 331 -9.45 -0.53 26.22
CA GLU A 331 -9.73 0.67 25.43
C GLU A 331 -10.75 0.40 24.31
N GLY A 332 -11.06 -0.88 24.02
CA GLY A 332 -11.95 -1.28 22.92
C GLY A 332 -11.40 -0.95 21.53
N VAL A 333 -10.07 -0.88 21.36
CA VAL A 333 -9.41 -0.50 20.10
C VAL A 333 -8.41 -1.53 19.59
N VAL A 334 -8.33 -1.65 18.27
CA VAL A 334 -7.30 -2.42 17.57
C VAL A 334 -6.37 -1.48 16.82
N ARG A 335 -5.06 -1.72 16.97
CA ARG A 335 -4.01 -1.02 16.23
C ARG A 335 -3.69 -1.73 14.93
N VAL A 336 -3.74 -1.00 13.82
CA VAL A 336 -3.59 -1.57 12.47
C VAL A 336 -2.60 -0.76 11.66
N MET A 337 -1.74 -1.47 10.93
CA MET A 337 -0.84 -0.87 9.94
C MET A 337 -1.59 -0.52 8.65
N GLY A 338 -1.64 0.76 8.29
CA GLY A 338 -2.26 1.29 7.07
C GLY A 338 -1.31 1.42 5.87
N LYS A 339 -1.84 1.92 4.75
CA LYS A 339 -1.05 2.22 3.53
C LYS A 339 0.03 3.26 3.86
N GLY A 340 1.28 2.94 3.52
CA GLY A 340 2.45 3.79 3.85
C GLY A 340 3.02 3.55 5.26
N SER A 341 2.74 2.39 5.87
CA SER A 341 3.21 2.01 7.21
C SER A 341 2.76 2.95 8.35
N LYS A 342 1.65 3.68 8.16
CA LYS A 342 1.06 4.53 9.19
C LYS A 342 0.12 3.71 10.07
N GLU A 343 0.32 3.76 11.38
CA GLU A 343 -0.56 3.14 12.37
C GLU A 343 -1.91 3.89 12.47
N ARG A 344 -3.00 3.15 12.62
CA ARG A 344 -4.32 3.70 12.98
C ARG A 344 -4.95 2.85 14.08
N LEU A 345 -5.67 3.51 14.99
CA LEU A 345 -6.51 2.85 15.99
C LEU A 345 -7.93 2.72 15.42
N VAL A 346 -8.53 1.55 15.58
CA VAL A 346 -9.86 1.22 15.08
C VAL A 346 -10.69 0.67 16.24
N PRO A 347 -11.77 1.35 16.66
CA PRO A 347 -12.65 0.82 17.69
C PRO A 347 -13.45 -0.38 17.17
N PHE A 348 -13.78 -1.33 18.05
CA PHE A 348 -14.54 -2.54 17.69
C PHE A 348 -15.80 -2.78 18.54
N GLY A 349 -16.14 -1.89 19.48
CA GLY A 349 -17.40 -1.96 20.23
C GLY A 349 -17.48 -3.10 21.26
N GLY A 350 -18.49 -3.04 22.13
CA GLY A 350 -18.62 -3.96 23.27
C GLY A 350 -18.96 -5.40 22.88
N GLU A 351 -19.73 -5.62 21.82
CA GLU A 351 -20.09 -6.98 21.38
C GLU A 351 -18.87 -7.74 20.87
N ALA A 352 -18.06 -7.13 20.00
CA ALA A 352 -16.84 -7.76 19.52
C ALA A 352 -15.81 -7.94 20.66
N GLN A 353 -15.79 -7.03 21.64
CA GLN A 353 -14.99 -7.21 22.86
C GLN A 353 -15.37 -8.49 23.60
N GLY A 354 -16.66 -8.71 23.87
CA GLY A 354 -17.12 -9.91 24.56
C GLY A 354 -16.74 -11.20 23.83
N TRP A 355 -16.83 -11.21 22.49
CA TRP A 355 -16.38 -12.37 21.70
C TRP A 355 -14.87 -12.57 21.72
N LEU A 356 -14.09 -11.49 21.68
CA LEU A 356 -12.63 -11.55 21.80
C LEU A 356 -12.20 -12.05 23.18
N GLU A 357 -12.82 -11.59 24.26
CA GLU A 357 -12.53 -12.03 25.63
C GLU A 357 -12.80 -13.53 25.79
N ARG A 358 -13.95 -14.02 25.30
CA ARG A 358 -14.30 -15.45 25.32
C ARG A 358 -13.30 -16.29 24.52
N TYR A 359 -12.84 -15.78 23.38
CA TYR A 359 -11.82 -16.44 22.57
C TYR A 359 -10.47 -16.50 23.29
N LEU A 360 -10.03 -15.39 23.87
CA LEU A 360 -8.73 -15.27 24.54
C LEU A 360 -8.64 -16.10 25.83
N HIS A 361 -9.71 -16.14 26.63
CA HIS A 361 -9.72 -16.84 27.93
C HIS A 361 -9.80 -18.37 27.81
N GLY A 362 -10.36 -18.91 26.73
CA GLY A 362 -10.55 -20.36 26.60
C GLY A 362 -10.04 -20.93 25.29
N ALA A 363 -10.70 -20.58 24.18
CA ALA A 363 -10.48 -21.23 22.89
C ALA A 363 -9.05 -21.07 22.36
N ARG A 364 -8.42 -19.91 22.54
CA ARG A 364 -7.04 -19.67 22.08
C ARG A 364 -6.03 -20.55 22.79
N ALA A 365 -6.16 -20.71 24.11
CA ALA A 365 -5.28 -21.58 24.90
C ALA A 365 -5.38 -23.04 24.44
N VAL A 366 -6.60 -23.54 24.21
CA VAL A 366 -6.85 -24.89 23.70
C VAL A 366 -6.25 -25.09 22.29
N LEU A 367 -6.36 -24.08 21.41
CA LEU A 367 -5.82 -24.15 20.04
C LEU A 367 -4.29 -24.08 19.99
N LEU A 368 -3.65 -23.40 20.95
CA LEU A 368 -2.19 -23.37 21.07
C LEU A 368 -1.65 -24.65 21.69
N GLY A 369 -2.39 -25.27 22.62
CA GLY A 369 -2.02 -26.50 23.32
C GLY A 369 -0.63 -26.43 23.96
N ALA A 370 0.01 -27.59 24.17
CA ALA A 370 1.39 -27.69 24.67
C ALA A 370 2.46 -27.21 23.65
N ARG A 371 2.08 -26.89 22.40
CA ARG A 371 3.01 -26.50 21.33
C ARG A 371 3.39 -25.02 21.35
N ALA A 372 2.77 -24.20 22.21
CA ALA A 372 3.21 -22.82 22.45
C ALA A 372 4.70 -22.74 22.84
N VAL A 373 5.20 -23.77 23.53
CA VAL A 373 6.60 -23.89 23.96
C VAL A 373 7.54 -24.26 22.80
N LEU A 374 7.06 -24.99 21.79
CA LEU A 374 7.86 -25.50 20.66
C LEU A 374 7.88 -24.57 19.44
N LEU A 375 6.86 -23.73 19.25
CA LEU A 375 6.68 -22.94 18.02
C LEU A 375 7.53 -21.66 17.95
N GLY A 376 8.26 -21.31 19.03
CA GLY A 376 9.00 -20.05 19.13
C GLY A 376 8.11 -18.81 18.99
N ALA A 377 8.69 -17.63 19.23
CA ALA A 377 7.98 -16.36 19.37
C ALA A 377 7.03 -15.98 18.21
N ARG A 378 7.21 -16.51 16.99
CA ARG A 378 6.45 -16.09 15.80
C ARG A 378 5.02 -16.66 15.69
N GLY A 379 4.77 -17.85 16.25
CA GLY A 379 3.42 -18.44 16.27
C GLY A 379 2.58 -17.94 17.45
N ALA A 380 3.24 -17.66 18.57
CA ALA A 380 2.62 -17.23 19.83
C ALA A 380 2.06 -15.80 19.79
N ASP A 381 2.58 -14.93 18.93
CA ASP A 381 2.19 -13.52 18.86
C ASP A 381 0.89 -13.26 18.08
N ALA A 382 0.51 -14.15 17.16
CA ALA A 382 -0.69 -13.97 16.34
C ALA A 382 -1.95 -14.02 17.21
N LEU A 383 -2.87 -13.06 17.02
CA LEU A 383 -4.13 -13.04 17.75
C LEU A 383 -4.94 -14.29 17.41
N PHE A 384 -5.19 -14.52 16.12
CA PHE A 384 -5.99 -15.64 15.63
C PHE A 384 -5.11 -16.76 15.07
N VAL A 385 -5.21 -17.93 15.70
CA VAL A 385 -4.41 -19.11 15.34
C VAL A 385 -5.23 -20.18 14.62
N THR A 386 -4.55 -20.94 13.76
CA THR A 386 -5.10 -22.12 13.09
C THR A 386 -5.25 -23.31 14.05
N ALA A 387 -5.92 -24.38 13.62
CA ALA A 387 -5.99 -25.63 14.39
C ALA A 387 -4.59 -26.26 14.66
N ARG A 388 -3.56 -25.84 13.93
CA ARG A 388 -2.17 -26.29 14.10
C ARG A 388 -1.33 -25.33 14.97
N GLY A 389 -1.95 -24.32 15.59
CA GLY A 389 -1.28 -23.33 16.44
C GLY A 389 -0.49 -22.23 15.70
N GLY A 390 -0.39 -22.28 14.36
CA GLY A 390 0.27 -21.25 13.55
C GLY A 390 -0.65 -20.11 13.14
N ALA A 391 -0.06 -19.00 12.67
CA ALA A 391 -0.79 -17.82 12.16
C ALA A 391 -1.71 -18.17 10.97
N MET A 392 -2.86 -17.51 10.92
CA MET A 392 -3.83 -17.73 9.85
C MET A 392 -3.48 -16.95 8.58
N THR A 393 -3.68 -17.56 7.41
CA THR A 393 -3.54 -16.86 6.13
C THR A 393 -4.88 -16.29 5.65
N ARG A 394 -4.81 -15.22 4.84
CA ARG A 394 -5.98 -14.60 4.20
C ARG A 394 -6.83 -15.62 3.42
N GLN A 395 -6.18 -16.56 2.72
CA GLN A 395 -6.87 -17.56 1.92
C GLN A 395 -7.61 -18.58 2.79
N GLN A 396 -7.02 -18.99 3.91
CA GLN A 396 -7.67 -19.90 4.86
C GLN A 396 -8.92 -19.27 5.47
N PHE A 397 -8.82 -18.02 5.95
CA PHE A 397 -9.98 -17.33 6.51
C PHE A 397 -11.09 -17.12 5.47
N TRP A 398 -10.72 -16.81 4.23
CA TRP A 398 -11.70 -16.66 3.16
C TRP A 398 -12.43 -17.98 2.84
N ASN A 399 -11.74 -19.12 2.88
CA ASN A 399 -12.38 -20.42 2.74
C ASN A 399 -13.31 -20.74 3.93
N ILE A 400 -12.96 -20.28 5.14
CA ILE A 400 -13.84 -20.39 6.32
C ILE A 400 -15.13 -19.60 6.10
N ILE A 401 -15.05 -18.34 5.68
CA ILE A 401 -16.21 -17.49 5.37
C ILE A 401 -17.12 -18.15 4.32
N LYS A 402 -16.56 -18.69 3.23
CA LYS A 402 -17.35 -19.36 2.19
C LYS A 402 -18.14 -20.56 2.74
N ARG A 403 -17.55 -21.33 3.64
CA ARG A 403 -18.24 -22.46 4.28
C ARG A 403 -19.39 -21.99 5.16
N TYR A 404 -19.21 -20.89 5.90
CA TYR A 404 -20.29 -20.31 6.70
C TYR A 404 -21.37 -19.68 5.83
N ALA A 405 -21.01 -19.05 4.71
CA ALA A 405 -21.98 -18.52 3.76
C ALA A 405 -22.88 -19.63 3.19
N LEU A 406 -22.31 -20.78 2.81
CA LEU A 406 -23.10 -21.93 2.36
C LEU A 406 -24.02 -22.45 3.47
N ARG A 407 -23.55 -22.51 4.73
CA ARG A 407 -24.37 -22.91 5.89
C ARG A 407 -25.49 -21.92 6.19
N ALA A 408 -25.27 -20.63 5.97
CA ALA A 408 -26.25 -19.56 6.09
C ALA A 408 -27.18 -19.45 4.85
N ASN A 409 -27.14 -20.42 3.93
CA ASN A 409 -27.92 -20.46 2.70
C ASN A 409 -27.69 -19.24 1.77
N ILE A 410 -26.46 -18.71 1.76
CA ILE A 410 -26.04 -17.57 0.94
C ILE A 410 -25.41 -18.07 -0.35
N HIS A 411 -26.16 -17.98 -1.45
CA HIS A 411 -25.71 -18.41 -2.79
C HIS A 411 -25.18 -17.27 -3.66
N VAL A 412 -25.27 -16.02 -3.19
CA VAL A 412 -24.73 -14.86 -3.90
C VAL A 412 -23.20 -14.91 -3.96
N PRO A 413 -22.57 -14.47 -5.08
CA PRO A 413 -21.12 -14.41 -5.19
C PRO A 413 -20.51 -13.48 -4.14
N LEU A 414 -19.83 -14.05 -3.15
CA LEU A 414 -19.14 -13.27 -2.13
C LEU A 414 -17.71 -12.90 -2.54
N SER A 415 -17.33 -11.67 -2.22
CA SER A 415 -15.96 -11.18 -2.25
C SER A 415 -15.64 -10.47 -0.92
N PRO A 416 -14.36 -10.34 -0.52
CA PRO A 416 -14.02 -9.64 0.72
C PRO A 416 -14.52 -8.20 0.77
N HIS A 417 -14.61 -7.54 -0.39
CA HIS A 417 -15.13 -6.17 -0.49
C HIS A 417 -16.66 -6.14 -0.40
N THR A 418 -17.34 -7.07 -1.07
CA THR A 418 -18.80 -7.22 -1.00
C THR A 418 -19.27 -7.48 0.43
N LEU A 419 -18.59 -8.40 1.13
CA LEU A 419 -18.92 -8.74 2.51
C LEU A 419 -18.71 -7.56 3.46
N ARG A 420 -17.56 -6.88 3.34
CA ARG A 420 -17.25 -5.70 4.15
C ARG A 420 -18.23 -4.56 3.91
N HIS A 421 -18.67 -4.36 2.66
CA HIS A 421 -19.66 -3.36 2.34
C HIS A 421 -21.01 -3.70 2.98
N ALA A 422 -21.47 -4.95 2.86
CA ALA A 422 -22.68 -5.41 3.52
C ALA A 422 -22.64 -5.22 5.04
N PHE A 423 -21.51 -5.52 5.69
CA PHE A 423 -21.32 -5.26 7.12
C PHE A 423 -21.42 -3.78 7.47
N ALA A 424 -20.79 -2.91 6.69
CA ALA A 424 -20.86 -1.47 6.91
C ALA A 424 -22.29 -0.94 6.75
N THR A 425 -23.01 -1.37 5.71
CA THR A 425 -24.41 -1.00 5.47
C THR A 425 -25.33 -1.50 6.59
N HIS A 426 -25.17 -2.75 7.01
CA HIS A 426 -25.93 -3.33 8.12
C HIS A 426 -25.69 -2.55 9.42
N LEU A 427 -24.42 -2.31 9.76
CA LEU A 427 -24.04 -1.58 10.97
C LEU A 427 -24.60 -0.14 10.97
N LEU A 428 -24.62 0.53 9.81
CA LEU A 428 -25.26 1.84 9.62
C LEU A 428 -26.78 1.80 9.82
N ASN A 429 -27.46 0.81 9.25
CA ASN A 429 -28.92 0.67 9.33
C ASN A 429 -29.41 0.36 10.75
N HIS A 430 -28.65 -0.43 11.52
CA HIS A 430 -28.99 -0.81 12.89
C HIS A 430 -28.55 0.21 13.96
N GLY A 431 -28.30 1.46 13.55
CA GLY A 431 -28.05 2.56 14.48
C GLY A 431 -26.76 2.41 15.29
N ALA A 432 -25.81 1.57 14.85
CA ALA A 432 -24.50 1.56 15.46
C ALA A 432 -23.87 2.92 15.21
N ASP A 433 -23.80 3.71 16.28
CA ASP A 433 -23.29 5.05 16.25
C ASP A 433 -21.84 4.98 15.79
N LEU A 434 -21.58 5.26 14.51
CA LEU A 434 -20.21 5.35 14.02
C LEU A 434 -19.44 6.39 14.87
N ARG A 435 -20.14 7.29 15.61
CA ARG A 435 -19.69 8.25 16.65
C ARG A 435 -19.74 7.72 18.07
N VAL A 436 -19.14 6.55 18.29
CA VAL A 436 -18.58 6.25 19.62
C VAL A 436 -17.49 7.27 19.97
N ARG A 437 -17.95 8.29 20.69
CA ARG A 437 -17.24 9.31 21.42
C ARG A 437 -16.77 8.65 22.72
N TYR A 438 -15.59 8.03 22.72
CA TYR A 438 -14.89 7.81 23.98
C TYR A 438 -14.06 9.05 24.26
N LEU A 439 -14.68 9.97 25.00
CA LEU A 439 -14.14 10.83 26.05
C LEU A 439 -15.26 11.81 26.39
N ASP A 440 -15.48 12.00 27.69
CA ASP A 440 -16.40 12.94 28.35
C ASP A 440 -17.79 12.39 28.76
N ASP A 441 -17.80 11.36 29.61
CA ASP A 441 -18.80 11.27 30.69
C ASP A 441 -18.08 11.02 32.03
N PRO A 442 -17.83 12.07 32.83
CA PRO A 442 -17.22 11.96 34.16
C PRO A 442 -18.00 11.08 35.14
N ASP A 443 -19.29 10.82 34.89
CA ASP A 443 -20.18 10.17 35.85
C ASP A 443 -20.34 8.66 35.63
N LEU A 444 -19.96 8.09 34.49
CA LEU A 444 -20.08 6.65 34.26
C LEU A 444 -19.04 5.83 35.06
N HIS A 445 -17.83 6.36 35.23
CA HIS A 445 -16.83 5.76 36.12
C HIS A 445 -17.24 5.88 37.59
N ALA A 446 -17.87 6.99 37.99
CA ALA A 446 -18.40 7.16 39.35
C ALA A 446 -19.60 6.22 39.63
N ARG A 447 -20.47 5.97 38.64
CA ARG A 447 -21.62 5.05 38.76
C ARG A 447 -21.21 3.58 38.75
N ARG A 448 -20.18 3.18 37.98
CA ARG A 448 -19.63 1.82 37.99
C ARG A 448 -18.73 1.55 39.19
N ALA A 449 -17.99 2.55 39.68
CA ALA A 449 -17.27 2.46 40.94
C ALA A 449 -18.25 2.33 42.12
N ARG A 450 -19.37 3.06 42.13
CA ARG A 450 -20.44 2.91 43.13
C ARG A 450 -21.15 1.55 43.04
N ALA A 451 -21.52 1.09 41.84
CA ALA A 451 -22.14 -0.24 41.67
C ALA A 451 -21.19 -1.41 42.00
N ALA A 452 -19.87 -1.24 41.87
CA ALA A 452 -18.88 -2.22 42.28
C ALA A 452 -18.52 -2.12 43.78
N GLN A 453 -18.71 -0.96 44.40
CA GLN A 453 -18.53 -0.75 45.85
C GLN A 453 -19.78 -1.15 46.66
N ASP A 454 -20.98 -1.04 46.09
CA ASP A 454 -22.23 -1.48 46.73
C ASP A 454 -22.37 -3.01 46.77
N ALA A 455 -21.51 -3.75 46.04
CA ALA A 455 -21.43 -5.20 46.05
C ALA A 455 -20.28 -5.76 46.94
N ALA A 456 -19.49 -4.89 47.59
CA ALA A 456 -18.38 -5.29 48.44
C ALA A 456 -18.31 -4.45 49.73
N CYS A 457 -18.68 -5.11 50.83
CA CYS A 457 -18.39 -4.81 52.24
C CYS A 457 -19.41 -3.96 53.03
N ASP A 458 -20.22 -4.70 53.79
CA ASP A 458 -20.43 -4.51 55.23
C ASP A 458 -19.17 -3.95 55.96
N ALA A 459 -19.43 -3.00 56.88
CA ALA A 459 -18.62 -2.56 58.04
C ALA A 459 -17.38 -1.62 57.84
N PRO A 460 -17.06 -0.75 58.83
CA PRO A 460 -16.95 0.69 58.57
C PRO A 460 -15.59 1.38 58.89
N SER A 461 -15.48 2.61 58.36
CA SER A 461 -14.81 3.81 58.90
C SER A 461 -13.28 3.92 58.87
N ALA A 462 -12.78 4.87 58.07
CA ALA A 462 -11.86 5.92 58.56
C ALA A 462 -11.80 7.13 57.60
N ARG A 463 -11.95 8.32 58.19
CA ARG A 463 -11.77 9.64 57.57
C ARG A 463 -10.35 9.81 57.03
N LEU A 464 -10.20 10.54 55.91
CA LEU A 464 -9.15 11.55 55.75
C LEU A 464 -9.39 12.41 54.49
N SER A 465 -8.72 13.54 54.49
CA SER A 465 -9.17 14.85 54.07
C SER A 465 -8.93 15.22 52.60
N ARG A 466 -9.83 16.09 52.12
CA ARG A 466 -9.69 17.07 51.03
C ARG A 466 -8.23 17.52 50.74
N GLN A 467 -7.83 17.43 49.46
CA GLN A 467 -6.91 18.39 48.84
C GLN A 467 -7.35 18.71 47.39
N ARG A 468 -7.22 19.99 47.03
CA ARG A 468 -7.63 20.64 45.78
C ARG A 468 -6.66 20.28 44.63
N PRO A 469 -7.10 20.19 43.36
CA PRO A 469 -6.16 20.20 42.25
C PRO A 469 -5.86 21.64 41.81
N GLY A 470 -4.59 22.00 41.87
CA GLY A 470 -4.01 23.14 41.16
C GLY A 470 -3.41 22.70 39.83
N THR A 471 -3.74 23.45 38.79
CA THR A 471 -2.92 23.92 37.65
C THR A 471 -1.94 22.95 36.97
N ARG A 472 -2.01 22.95 35.62
CA ARG A 472 -1.25 22.21 34.58
C ARG A 472 -2.10 21.05 34.04
N SER A 473 -2.56 20.99 32.80
CA SER A 473 -1.99 21.49 31.54
C SER A 473 -3.15 21.65 30.56
N ILE A 474 -3.32 22.85 30.00
CA ILE A 474 -4.21 23.07 28.87
C ILE A 474 -3.43 22.69 27.63
N ASP A 475 -3.22 21.39 27.46
CA ASP A 475 -2.76 20.84 26.20
C ASP A 475 -3.20 19.38 26.15
N LEU A 476 -3.64 18.94 24.98
CA LEU A 476 -4.01 17.56 24.67
C LEU A 476 -5.47 17.13 24.96
N MET A 477 -6.42 17.67 24.21
CA MET A 477 -7.66 16.96 23.89
C MET A 477 -8.12 17.31 22.48
N MET A 478 -7.91 16.40 21.53
CA MET A 478 -8.82 16.01 20.44
C MET A 478 -8.06 15.24 19.34
N LYS A 479 -8.23 13.91 19.33
CA LYS A 479 -8.07 12.96 18.19
C LYS A 479 -8.67 11.63 18.70
N ASN A 480 -9.39 10.81 17.94
CA ASN A 480 -9.31 10.59 16.50
C ASN A 480 -10.55 9.82 16.00
N ARG A 481 -11.17 10.29 14.92
CA ARG A 481 -11.83 9.43 13.92
C ARG A 481 -11.01 9.53 12.64
N ALA A 482 -10.83 8.46 11.87
CA ALA A 482 -9.95 8.46 10.71
C ALA A 482 -10.47 9.38 9.60
N VAL A 483 -10.02 10.63 9.64
CA VAL A 483 -10.38 11.69 8.70
C VAL A 483 -9.64 11.50 7.39
N SER A 484 -10.35 11.74 6.29
CA SER A 484 -9.73 12.05 5.00
C SER A 484 -8.87 13.30 5.13
N GLN A 485 -7.57 13.12 5.42
CA GLN A 485 -6.62 14.22 5.39
C GLN A 485 -6.46 14.69 3.94
N THR A 486 -7.10 15.81 3.63
CA THR A 486 -6.90 16.58 2.42
C THR A 486 -6.05 17.80 2.79
N PRO A 487 -5.40 18.47 1.82
CA PRO A 487 -4.68 19.71 2.11
C PRO A 487 -5.58 20.76 2.79
N ALA A 488 -6.89 20.78 2.48
CA ALA A 488 -7.87 21.65 3.13
C ALA A 488 -8.06 21.31 4.62
N THR A 489 -8.29 20.04 4.95
CA THR A 489 -8.48 19.63 6.35
C THR A 489 -7.19 19.61 7.15
N GLN A 490 -6.03 19.55 6.49
CA GLN A 490 -4.72 19.77 7.11
C GLN A 490 -4.54 21.24 7.48
N LEU A 491 -4.85 22.16 6.56
CA LEU A 491 -4.77 23.60 6.81
C LEU A 491 -5.73 24.04 7.92
N LEU A 492 -6.99 23.63 7.87
CA LEU A 492 -7.97 23.96 8.91
C LEU A 492 -7.54 23.48 10.30
N ARG A 493 -7.00 22.25 10.39
CA ARG A 493 -6.45 21.73 11.65
C ARG A 493 -5.19 22.47 12.11
N GLY A 494 -4.31 22.82 11.18
CA GLY A 494 -3.09 23.56 11.48
C GLY A 494 -3.37 24.94 12.08
N HIS A 495 -4.50 25.53 11.73
CA HIS A 495 -4.98 26.80 12.28
C HIS A 495 -6.00 26.64 13.43
N HIS A 496 -6.15 25.42 13.98
CA HIS A 496 -7.06 25.13 15.09
C HIS A 496 -8.52 25.55 14.83
N ILE A 497 -8.95 25.55 13.57
CA ILE A 497 -10.34 25.84 13.21
C ILE A 497 -11.23 24.67 13.60
N VAL A 498 -12.34 24.97 14.27
CA VAL A 498 -13.39 23.99 14.54
C VAL A 498 -14.23 23.80 13.28
N PHE A 499 -14.27 22.57 12.75
CA PHE A 499 -15.11 22.20 11.62
C PHE A 499 -15.68 20.79 11.78
N GLY A 500 -16.87 20.58 11.22
CA GLY A 500 -17.51 19.28 11.06
C GLY A 500 -17.16 18.66 9.71
N GLU A 501 -17.23 17.34 9.61
CA GLU A 501 -16.89 16.60 8.39
C GLU A 501 -18.05 15.74 7.93
N HIS A 502 -18.34 15.80 6.62
CA HIS A 502 -19.52 15.18 6.03
C HIS A 502 -19.11 14.44 4.76
N ALA A 503 -19.34 13.13 4.72
CA ALA A 503 -19.16 12.32 3.52
C ALA A 503 -20.53 12.06 2.89
N TYR A 504 -20.60 12.06 1.56
CA TYR A 504 -21.83 11.84 0.80
C TYR A 504 -21.50 11.14 -0.53
N ASP A 505 -22.49 10.54 -1.16
CA ASP A 505 -22.31 9.83 -2.43
C ASP A 505 -22.24 10.84 -3.59
N TYR A 506 -21.06 10.91 -4.23
CA TYR A 506 -20.86 11.83 -5.35
C TYR A 506 -21.61 11.35 -6.60
N VAL A 507 -22.55 12.19 -7.06
CA VAL A 507 -23.25 12.02 -8.33
C VAL A 507 -22.65 12.99 -9.36
N GLU A 508 -22.31 12.47 -10.53
CA GLU A 508 -21.83 13.28 -11.65
C GLU A 508 -22.96 14.23 -12.12
N HIS A 509 -22.67 15.53 -12.19
CA HIS A 509 -23.65 16.61 -12.41
C HIS A 509 -24.73 16.81 -11.33
N GLY A 510 -24.64 16.16 -10.16
CA GLY A 510 -25.63 16.35 -9.07
C GLY A 510 -25.62 17.73 -8.42
N GLY A 511 -24.50 18.47 -8.53
CA GLY A 511 -24.40 19.85 -8.02
C GLY A 511 -24.62 19.96 -6.50
N THR A 512 -24.91 21.17 -6.03
CA THR A 512 -25.17 21.45 -4.61
C THR A 512 -26.51 20.91 -4.11
N ALA A 513 -27.52 20.84 -4.98
CA ALA A 513 -28.84 20.30 -4.68
C ALA A 513 -28.81 18.84 -4.23
N GLU A 514 -28.05 17.98 -4.91
CA GLU A 514 -27.93 16.57 -4.54
C GLU A 514 -27.25 16.38 -3.16
N PHE A 515 -26.35 17.29 -2.79
CA PHE A 515 -25.68 17.25 -1.48
C PHE A 515 -26.59 17.73 -0.37
N ALA A 516 -27.30 18.84 -0.62
CA ALA A 516 -28.31 19.38 0.28
C ALA A 516 -29.37 18.33 0.62
N ARG A 517 -29.84 17.61 -0.40
CA ARG A 517 -30.78 16.49 -0.27
C ARG A 517 -30.23 15.34 0.59
N GLN A 518 -28.99 14.90 0.36
CA GLN A 518 -28.40 13.77 1.09
C GLN A 518 -28.09 14.09 2.56
N LEU A 519 -27.74 15.34 2.88
CA LEU A 519 -27.42 15.76 4.24
C LEU A 519 -28.61 16.37 5.00
N GLY A 520 -29.75 16.57 4.34
CA GLY A 520 -30.93 17.20 4.92
C GLY A 520 -30.68 18.67 5.32
N VAL A 521 -29.87 19.38 4.55
CA VAL A 521 -29.51 20.79 4.80
C VAL A 521 -30.04 21.68 3.68
N ASP A 522 -30.31 22.95 3.99
CA ASP A 522 -30.71 23.93 2.97
C ASP A 522 -29.58 24.11 1.94
N GLU A 523 -29.91 24.04 0.66
CA GLU A 523 -28.95 24.28 -0.44
C GLU A 523 -28.33 25.68 -0.35
N HIS A 524 -29.05 26.65 0.19
CA HIS A 524 -28.55 27.99 0.44
C HIS A 524 -27.34 28.00 1.40
N CYS A 525 -27.25 27.05 2.32
CA CYS A 525 -26.12 26.90 3.25
C CYS A 525 -24.93 26.14 2.65
N VAL A 526 -25.10 25.52 1.49
CA VAL A 526 -24.04 24.81 0.76
C VAL A 526 -23.32 25.79 -0.15
N VAL A 527 -22.04 26.03 0.06
CA VAL A 527 -21.28 27.04 -0.66
C VAL A 527 -20.45 26.39 -1.78
N LYS A 528 -20.69 26.84 -3.02
CA LYS A 528 -19.90 26.49 -4.20
C LYS A 528 -18.56 27.20 -4.15
N THR A 529 -17.49 26.46 -4.43
CA THR A 529 -16.15 27.02 -4.65
C THR A 529 -15.85 27.01 -6.13
N LEU A 530 -15.82 28.21 -6.73
CA LEU A 530 -15.59 28.40 -8.15
C LEU A 530 -14.18 28.98 -8.35
N VAL A 531 -13.43 28.41 -9.29
CA VAL A 531 -12.13 28.94 -9.70
C VAL A 531 -12.34 29.70 -11.01
N MET A 532 -12.05 30.99 -10.99
CA MET A 532 -12.23 31.91 -12.11
C MET A 532 -10.91 32.60 -12.46
N GLU A 533 -10.87 33.26 -13.60
CA GLU A 533 -9.73 34.05 -14.06
C GLU A 533 -10.16 35.40 -14.62
N ASP A 534 -9.27 36.41 -14.49
CA ASP A 534 -9.46 37.74 -15.08
C ASP A 534 -9.02 37.79 -16.55
N GLU A 535 -9.12 38.96 -17.19
CA GLU A 535 -8.66 39.16 -18.58
C GLU A 535 -7.15 38.90 -18.80
N HIS A 536 -6.37 38.81 -17.73
CA HIS A 536 -4.93 38.53 -17.75
C HIS A 536 -4.62 37.08 -17.34
N ALA A 537 -5.62 36.20 -17.29
CA ALA A 537 -5.52 34.82 -16.84
C ALA A 537 -4.99 34.66 -15.40
N LYS A 538 -5.18 35.69 -14.55
CA LYS A 538 -4.85 35.60 -13.13
C LYS A 538 -5.99 34.87 -12.40
N PRO A 539 -5.68 33.79 -11.66
CA PRO A 539 -6.70 32.96 -11.04
C PRO A 539 -7.22 33.58 -9.73
N LEU A 540 -8.52 33.42 -9.48
CA LEU A 540 -9.20 33.85 -8.27
C LEU A 540 -10.27 32.81 -7.85
N ILE A 541 -10.65 32.84 -6.56
CA ILE A 541 -11.69 31.99 -5.99
C ILE A 541 -12.93 32.82 -5.73
N VAL A 542 -14.10 32.28 -6.09
CA VAL A 542 -15.41 32.86 -5.75
C VAL A 542 -16.23 31.85 -4.95
N LEU A 543 -16.73 32.29 -3.80
CA LEU A 543 -17.61 31.52 -2.92
C LEU A 543 -19.05 32.03 -3.06
N MET A 544 -19.94 31.16 -3.51
CA MET A 544 -21.33 31.48 -3.83
C MET A 544 -22.29 30.47 -3.21
N HIS A 545 -23.49 30.89 -2.83
CA HIS A 545 -24.55 29.99 -2.36
C HIS A 545 -24.88 28.91 -3.41
N GLY A 546 -25.30 27.73 -2.94
CA GLY A 546 -25.59 26.58 -3.76
C GLY A 546 -26.76 26.80 -4.71
N ASP A 547 -27.74 27.57 -4.27
CA ASP A 547 -28.96 27.92 -5.01
C ASP A 547 -28.80 29.18 -5.88
N ARG A 548 -27.62 29.84 -5.86
CA ARG A 548 -27.35 31.08 -6.60
C ARG A 548 -26.28 30.90 -7.67
N THR A 549 -26.23 31.89 -8.56
CA THR A 549 -25.22 32.00 -9.63
C THR A 549 -24.42 33.28 -9.46
N VAL A 550 -23.17 33.25 -9.94
CA VAL A 550 -22.26 34.41 -9.90
C VAL A 550 -22.50 35.31 -11.10
N SER A 551 -22.78 36.58 -10.84
CA SER A 551 -22.74 37.66 -11.82
C SER A 551 -21.29 38.10 -12.03
N THR A 552 -20.66 37.57 -13.08
CA THR A 552 -19.26 37.90 -13.44
C THR A 552 -19.08 39.38 -13.70
N LYS A 553 -20.09 40.07 -14.23
CA LYS A 553 -20.09 41.53 -14.44
C LYS A 553 -20.07 42.31 -13.13
N ASN A 554 -20.91 41.94 -12.15
CA ASN A 554 -20.93 42.61 -10.85
C ASN A 554 -19.66 42.36 -10.05
N LEU A 555 -19.12 41.14 -10.15
CA LEU A 555 -17.85 40.78 -9.53
C LEU A 555 -16.70 41.57 -10.16
N ALA A 556 -16.58 41.59 -11.49
CA ALA A 556 -15.54 42.32 -12.22
C ALA A 556 -15.50 43.80 -11.84
N ARG A 557 -16.68 44.45 -11.74
CA ARG A 557 -16.81 45.84 -11.30
C ARG A 557 -16.32 46.06 -9.87
N GLN A 558 -16.61 45.15 -8.95
CA GLN A 558 -16.23 45.29 -7.53
C GLN A 558 -14.74 45.05 -7.29
N ILE A 559 -14.13 44.12 -8.04
CA ILE A 559 -12.71 43.81 -7.87
C ILE A 559 -11.79 44.64 -8.78
N GLY A 560 -12.36 45.49 -9.64
CA GLY A 560 -11.61 46.45 -10.47
C GLY A 560 -10.96 45.85 -11.73
N VAL A 561 -11.55 44.80 -12.31
CA VAL A 561 -11.05 44.16 -13.54
C VAL A 561 -12.05 44.28 -14.69
N LYS A 562 -11.61 44.13 -15.94
CA LYS A 562 -12.49 44.29 -17.12
C LYS A 562 -13.41 43.10 -17.32
N ARG A 563 -12.93 41.88 -17.07
CA ARG A 563 -13.71 40.65 -17.28
C ARG A 563 -13.30 39.56 -16.29
N ILE A 564 -14.26 38.75 -15.90
CA ILE A 564 -14.03 37.50 -15.16
C ILE A 564 -14.74 36.37 -15.88
N GLU A 565 -14.08 35.22 -16.00
CA GLU A 565 -14.67 34.01 -16.55
C GLU A 565 -14.25 32.75 -15.77
N PRO A 566 -15.05 31.67 -15.79
CA PRO A 566 -14.67 30.41 -15.18
C PRO A 566 -13.43 29.80 -15.85
N CYS A 567 -12.47 29.33 -15.07
CA CYS A 567 -11.32 28.60 -15.61
C CYS A 567 -11.77 27.29 -16.28
N LYS A 568 -11.06 26.88 -17.34
CA LYS A 568 -11.19 25.52 -17.87
C LYS A 568 -10.83 24.48 -16.78
N PRO A 569 -11.48 23.30 -16.73
CA PRO A 569 -11.27 22.32 -15.66
C PRO A 569 -9.81 21.94 -15.41
N GLU A 570 -9.00 21.80 -16.46
CA GLU A 570 -7.58 21.44 -16.36
C GLU A 570 -6.76 22.56 -15.71
N VAL A 571 -7.11 23.82 -16.01
CA VAL A 571 -6.48 25.02 -15.46
C VAL A 571 -6.86 25.16 -13.98
N ALA A 572 -8.15 25.03 -13.67
CA ALA A 572 -8.65 25.03 -12.29
C ALA A 572 -7.98 23.95 -11.42
N ASN A 573 -7.78 22.75 -11.96
CA ASN A 573 -7.09 21.66 -11.25
C ASN A 573 -5.60 21.97 -10.99
N ARG A 574 -4.94 22.66 -11.94
CA ARG A 574 -3.54 23.04 -11.82
C ARG A 574 -3.34 24.07 -10.71
N HIS A 575 -4.20 25.09 -10.65
CA HIS A 575 -4.14 26.18 -9.66
C HIS A 575 -4.58 25.73 -8.27
N SER A 576 -5.72 25.06 -8.18
CA SER A 576 -6.27 24.61 -6.89
C SER A 576 -5.57 23.38 -6.33
N GLY A 577 -5.07 22.48 -7.18
CA GLY A 577 -4.59 21.17 -6.75
C GLY A 577 -5.70 20.15 -6.46
N TYR A 578 -6.97 20.54 -6.65
CA TYR A 578 -8.15 19.69 -6.51
C TYR A 578 -8.77 19.36 -7.86
N LEU A 579 -9.58 18.31 -7.92
CA LEU A 579 -10.40 18.03 -9.10
C LEU A 579 -11.69 18.87 -9.06
N VAL A 580 -12.12 19.42 -10.19
CA VAL A 580 -13.44 20.06 -10.33
C VAL A 580 -14.56 19.16 -9.78
N GLY A 581 -15.47 19.76 -9.01
CA GLY A 581 -16.49 19.06 -8.21
C GLY A 581 -16.01 18.60 -6.83
N GLY A 582 -14.71 18.79 -6.53
CA GLY A 582 -14.04 18.49 -5.26
C GLY A 582 -13.15 19.63 -4.78
N THR A 583 -13.35 20.84 -5.29
CA THR A 583 -12.46 21.98 -5.04
C THR A 583 -12.78 22.63 -3.70
N SER A 584 -11.82 22.64 -2.80
CA SER A 584 -11.88 23.42 -1.56
C SER A 584 -11.26 24.81 -1.78
N PRO A 585 -11.74 25.85 -1.07
CA PRO A 585 -11.06 27.13 -1.07
C PRO A 585 -9.83 27.14 -0.16
N PHE A 586 -9.72 26.15 0.73
CA PHE A 586 -8.58 25.98 1.63
C PHE A 586 -7.55 25.02 1.05
N GLY A 587 -6.28 25.23 1.36
CA GLY A 587 -5.20 24.29 1.00
C GLY A 587 -4.95 24.21 -0.50
N THR A 588 -5.24 25.28 -1.25
CA THR A 588 -4.98 25.34 -2.69
C THR A 588 -3.48 25.29 -2.98
N ARG A 589 -3.10 24.68 -4.12
CA ARG A 589 -1.69 24.57 -4.52
C ARG A 589 -1.02 25.93 -4.74
N LYS A 590 -1.75 26.88 -5.32
CA LYS A 590 -1.33 28.27 -5.45
C LYS A 590 -2.23 29.17 -4.58
N PRO A 591 -1.68 30.17 -3.88
CA PRO A 591 -2.49 31.19 -3.24
C PRO A 591 -3.24 31.98 -4.32
N MET A 592 -4.53 32.21 -4.10
CA MET A 592 -5.41 32.92 -5.02
C MET A 592 -6.25 33.91 -4.19
N PRO A 593 -6.49 35.13 -4.67
CA PRO A 593 -7.46 36.02 -4.06
C PRO A 593 -8.82 35.33 -3.97
N ALA A 594 -9.45 35.40 -2.79
CA ALA A 594 -10.75 34.79 -2.55
C ALA A 594 -11.81 35.88 -2.34
N TYR A 595 -12.95 35.71 -2.97
CA TYR A 595 -14.12 36.58 -2.83
C TYR A 595 -15.30 35.75 -2.37
N VAL A 596 -16.07 36.29 -1.43
CA VAL A 596 -17.22 35.60 -0.83
C VAL A 596 -18.47 36.44 -0.98
N GLU A 597 -19.55 35.83 -1.45
CA GLU A 597 -20.85 36.50 -1.48
C GLU A 597 -21.24 36.96 -0.06
N ARG A 598 -21.51 38.25 0.11
CA ARG A 598 -21.67 38.90 1.41
C ARG A 598 -22.69 38.19 2.30
N THR A 599 -23.79 37.74 1.73
CA THR A 599 -24.88 37.06 2.47
C THR A 599 -24.46 35.72 3.09
N ILE A 600 -23.39 35.07 2.59
CA ILE A 600 -22.84 33.84 3.18
C ILE A 600 -22.33 34.10 4.61
N LEU A 601 -21.79 35.29 4.87
CA LEU A 601 -21.23 35.64 6.18
C LEU A 601 -22.29 35.84 7.27
N GLY A 602 -23.57 35.99 6.87
CA GLY A 602 -24.70 36.08 7.80
C GLY A 602 -25.28 34.72 8.22
N LEU A 603 -24.79 33.61 7.66
CA LEU A 603 -25.27 32.27 8.00
C LEU A 603 -24.69 31.79 9.34
N GLU A 604 -25.44 30.97 10.08
CA GLU A 604 -24.93 30.35 11.31
C GLU A 604 -23.83 29.32 11.00
N ARG A 605 -24.00 28.58 9.90
CA ARG A 605 -23.08 27.52 9.47
C ARG A 605 -23.12 27.36 7.96
N ILE A 606 -21.95 27.13 7.37
CA ILE A 606 -21.80 26.86 5.94
C ILE A 606 -21.17 25.51 5.69
N TYR A 607 -21.44 24.94 4.52
CA TYR A 607 -20.91 23.66 4.06
C TYR A 607 -20.12 23.86 2.78
N LEU A 608 -18.83 23.54 2.79
CA LEU A 608 -17.89 23.73 1.67
C LEU A 608 -17.22 22.42 1.31
N ASN A 609 -16.71 22.28 0.09
CA ASN A 609 -15.99 21.06 -0.26
C ASN A 609 -14.69 20.93 0.54
N GLY A 610 -14.48 19.74 1.11
CA GLY A 610 -13.32 19.40 1.93
C GLY A 610 -12.08 19.00 1.14
N GLY A 611 -12.03 19.22 -0.18
CA GLY A 611 -10.87 18.96 -1.03
C GLY A 611 -10.90 17.61 -1.77
N ARG A 612 -12.10 17.02 -1.93
CA ARG A 612 -12.36 15.88 -2.81
C ARG A 612 -13.87 15.74 -3.08
N ARG A 613 -14.21 15.06 -4.18
CA ARG A 613 -15.61 14.69 -4.50
C ARG A 613 -16.20 13.81 -3.39
N GLY A 614 -17.47 14.05 -3.02
CA GLY A 614 -18.14 13.26 -1.98
C GLY A 614 -17.75 13.63 -0.54
N TYR A 615 -17.17 14.82 -0.33
CA TYR A 615 -16.68 15.23 1.00
C TYR A 615 -16.81 16.74 1.21
N LEU A 616 -17.56 17.13 2.24
CA LEU A 616 -17.72 18.52 2.69
C LEU A 616 -17.17 18.70 4.10
N VAL A 617 -16.84 19.94 4.42
CA VAL A 617 -16.58 20.44 5.76
C VAL A 617 -17.64 21.47 6.13
N SER A 618 -18.14 21.43 7.36
CA SER A 618 -19.03 22.47 7.89
C SER A 618 -18.28 23.35 8.87
N LEU A 619 -18.39 24.67 8.74
CA LEU A 619 -17.65 25.60 9.58
C LEU A 619 -18.39 26.93 9.74
N ALA A 620 -17.94 27.76 10.68
CA ALA A 620 -18.47 29.11 10.86
C ALA A 620 -18.04 30.01 9.69
N PRO A 621 -18.92 30.84 9.09
CA PRO A 621 -18.55 31.65 7.93
C PRO A 621 -17.41 32.63 8.16
N GLY A 622 -17.21 33.10 9.40
CA GLY A 622 -16.10 33.99 9.77
C GLY A 622 -14.71 33.39 9.54
N VAL A 623 -14.59 32.06 9.36
CA VAL A 623 -13.33 31.43 8.95
C VAL A 623 -12.92 31.87 7.54
N LEU A 624 -13.87 32.17 6.66
CA LEU A 624 -13.58 32.62 5.29
C LEU A 624 -12.82 33.96 5.29
N THR A 625 -13.20 34.90 6.15
CA THR A 625 -12.53 36.20 6.23
C THR A 625 -11.25 36.11 7.06
N THR A 626 -11.22 35.33 8.14
CA THR A 626 -10.06 35.26 9.06
C THR A 626 -8.90 34.40 8.53
N LEU A 627 -9.20 33.29 7.85
CA LEU A 627 -8.19 32.34 7.39
C LEU A 627 -7.89 32.42 5.90
N LEU A 628 -8.89 32.70 5.05
CA LEU A 628 -8.68 32.87 3.60
C LEU A 628 -8.48 34.34 3.18
N ALA A 629 -8.62 35.28 4.12
CA ALA A 629 -8.71 36.71 3.80
C ALA A 629 -9.74 36.98 2.70
N ALA A 630 -10.84 36.22 2.67
CA ALA A 630 -11.84 36.33 1.61
C ALA A 630 -12.55 37.68 1.69
N MET A 631 -12.55 38.43 0.59
CA MET A 631 -13.17 39.75 0.50
C MET A 631 -14.68 39.62 0.25
N PRO A 632 -15.55 40.21 1.10
CA PRO A 632 -16.99 40.21 0.86
C PRO A 632 -17.35 41.00 -0.40
N VAL A 633 -18.20 40.42 -1.25
CA VAL A 633 -18.69 41.02 -2.51
C VAL A 633 -20.19 40.77 -2.69
N ASP A 634 -20.84 41.60 -3.48
CA ASP A 634 -22.26 41.46 -3.85
C ASP A 634 -22.35 41.01 -5.32
N CYS A 635 -22.15 39.72 -5.55
CA CYS A 635 -22.01 39.10 -6.88
C CYS A 635 -23.05 38.01 -7.17
N ALA A 636 -24.11 37.88 -6.36
CA ALA A 636 -25.26 37.08 -6.74
C ALA A 636 -26.01 37.70 -7.95
N SER A 637 -26.37 36.87 -8.93
CA SER A 637 -27.27 37.27 -10.02
C SER A 637 -28.72 37.43 -9.50
N GLY A 638 -29.46 38.40 -10.02
CA GLY A 638 -30.83 38.73 -9.57
C GLY A 638 -31.91 37.70 -9.92
N ASP A 639 -31.67 36.80 -10.87
CA ASP A 639 -32.60 35.72 -11.23
C ASP A 639 -32.28 34.46 -10.41
N GLY A 640 -32.93 34.35 -9.26
CA GLY A 640 -32.90 33.16 -8.43
C GLY A 640 -33.60 31.99 -9.11
N ARG A 641 -32.89 30.85 -9.18
CA ARG A 641 -33.29 29.52 -9.68
C ARG A 641 -33.09 29.29 -11.18
N VAL A 642 -32.18 28.38 -11.51
CA VAL A 642 -32.17 27.64 -12.77
C VAL A 642 -32.47 26.18 -12.44
N ARG A 643 -33.40 25.61 -13.22
CA ARG A 643 -33.90 24.23 -13.19
C ARG A 643 -32.82 23.16 -13.28
#